data_AF-A0A9W8KV91-F1
#
_entry.id   AF-A0A9W8KV91-F1
#
_cell.length_a   1.000
_cell.length_b   1.000
_cell.length_c   1.000
_cell.angle_alpha   90.00
_cell.angle_beta   90.00
_cell.angle_gamma   90.00
#
_symmetry.space_group_name_H-M   'P 1'
#
loop_
_entity.id
_entity.type
_entity.pdbx_description
1 polymer ?
#
loop_
_entity_poly.entity_id
_entity_poly.type
_entity_poly.pdbx_seq_one_letter_code
_entity_poly.pdbx_strand_id
1 'polypeptide(L)'
;MGVVGKRKTRRGKRGGESKHQGNDNADSNNDGHQDQMDVDHTPVPNVANGPAEGDYIPPPMDAGDSLFYFDTNTQAESTESQMEKISPASYGLVNPDLQKYLKSCENMLDEQNFESAEDRDIFVNNVYSEMKNFELQLTTDHECSRILEKLFRISSPYQIRRFFSLTRDDILRLVVHRFSSHTIQTLLLLSTVALDSEMRGETAGDFADAAATNEEEDDGGEHQIVRTQLPTFEELILGLANALTGQWSYMMSNEYASHIQRVLLLVLAGRPIEDQKNPKSAIKSKRSTKYMEDRNGAAANHRLLGETRTVPESFGPALDELLDTVSNAMSDVTARGFTNSTVGSPVLQLMLELQARRADIECPESLLDKCLMGLITDGPKAANSRRDTYIGMMLEDVVGSHFLQAVVQVSSNNLFQAIYDRYFASKIRKLAFHPISNFVVQSVFSCAKNKQQLVAMIAEAGPMFGDLLFKNRPGVVRALIDSSVRLQYGHKDVISALYNGLDANTQEERNELINLLAFLITYPDFVKADYDRLPFKIQGALIIQSIIQLPGDGQAPIMDSFFSQDSARMYSWCKDPSGSRIIESILASAQVPATTKRKVREQFSGHYADLALDRYGSHIVDAVWKVADITSKETIVRELVQKETQLQDSQFGRIVLRNCGAEQYKRRADTWRERERGLERKKHMFKDILGPKLAVNGAQPLTSNVEVKKSTKESPTKKKKNERKLSEANEIDSLFEKTHKRTASIDLNDEGAQATTTIDAGTMPKHKSKGDKSLEAVMEAISGTK
;
A
#
# COMPACT_ATOMS: atom_id res chain seq x y z
N MET A 1 -12.02 54.91 24.39
CA MET A 1 -12.66 56.10 23.77
C MET A 1 -11.96 56.35 22.44
N GLY A 2 -12.59 56.60 21.29
CA GLY A 2 -14.00 56.50 20.93
C GLY A 2 -14.23 56.86 19.44
N VAL A 3 -15.03 56.04 18.75
CA VAL A 3 -16.12 56.46 17.83
C VAL A 3 -15.78 57.01 16.41
N VAL A 4 -16.03 56.14 15.39
CA VAL A 4 -16.75 56.37 14.10
C VAL A 4 -16.22 57.43 13.09
N GLY A 5 -16.16 57.18 11.77
CA GLY A 5 -16.54 56.01 10.95
C GLY A 5 -16.92 56.40 9.50
N LYS A 6 -17.71 55.54 8.80
CA LYS A 6 -18.18 55.62 7.38
C LYS A 6 -17.10 55.22 6.33
N ARG A 7 -17.42 54.60 5.18
CA ARG A 7 -18.71 54.12 4.60
C ARG A 7 -18.43 52.96 3.60
N LYS A 8 -19.40 52.06 3.40
CA LYS A 8 -19.38 51.05 2.32
C LYS A 8 -19.89 51.64 1.00
N THR A 9 -19.29 51.24 -0.13
CA THR A 9 -19.99 50.98 -1.40
C THR A 9 -19.42 49.70 -2.04
N ARG A 10 -20.17 49.07 -2.93
CA ARG A 10 -19.96 47.71 -3.43
C ARG A 10 -20.22 47.71 -4.95
N ARG A 11 -19.63 46.72 -5.65
CA ARG A 11 -20.03 46.19 -6.97
C ARG A 11 -19.40 46.87 -8.21
N GLY A 12 -18.53 46.11 -8.88
CA GLY A 12 -18.02 46.31 -10.25
C GLY A 12 -17.43 44.98 -10.72
N LYS A 13 -17.64 44.58 -11.98
CA LYS A 13 -17.42 43.19 -12.46
C LYS A 13 -16.61 43.21 -13.77
N ARG A 14 -15.86 42.13 -14.01
CA ARG A 14 -15.20 41.69 -15.26
C ARG A 14 -13.84 42.32 -15.62
N GLY A 15 -12.96 41.42 -16.08
CA GLY A 15 -12.29 41.55 -17.38
C GLY A 15 -10.97 42.30 -17.38
N GLY A 16 -9.86 41.58 -17.17
CA GLY A 16 -8.52 42.06 -17.45
C GLY A 16 -7.77 41.06 -18.33
N GLU A 17 -7.85 41.24 -19.65
CA GLU A 17 -6.74 40.88 -20.53
C GLU A 17 -5.71 42.02 -20.44
N SER A 18 -4.42 41.70 -20.37
CA SER A 18 -3.36 42.69 -20.53
C SER A 18 -2.19 42.13 -21.32
N LYS A 19 -1.95 42.74 -22.48
CA LYS A 19 -0.73 42.56 -23.26
C LYS A 19 0.37 43.50 -22.75
N HIS A 20 1.59 43.01 -22.95
CA HIS A 20 2.93 43.63 -23.03
C HIS A 20 3.15 45.17 -23.07
N GLN A 21 4.46 45.48 -22.87
CA GLN A 21 5.19 46.75 -22.98
C GLN A 21 4.98 47.72 -21.80
N GLY A 22 6.01 48.36 -21.22
CA GLY A 22 7.46 48.34 -21.49
C GLY A 22 8.05 49.75 -21.37
N ASN A 23 9.16 49.93 -20.64
CA ASN A 23 10.20 51.00 -20.79
C ASN A 23 11.18 51.06 -19.60
N ASP A 24 12.46 50.80 -19.86
CA ASP A 24 13.57 51.77 -19.96
C ASP A 24 13.75 52.91 -18.92
N ASN A 25 14.91 52.90 -18.23
CA ASN A 25 16.03 53.90 -18.29
C ASN A 25 17.01 53.69 -17.09
N ALA A 26 18.33 53.53 -17.31
CA ALA A 26 19.42 54.55 -17.34
C ALA A 26 19.71 55.16 -15.94
N ASP A 27 20.93 55.37 -15.41
CA ASP A 27 22.32 55.57 -15.90
C ASP A 27 23.33 55.29 -14.74
N SER A 28 24.69 55.28 -14.80
CA SER A 28 25.76 55.34 -15.83
C SER A 28 27.16 55.06 -15.16
N ASN A 29 28.27 55.06 -15.95
CA ASN A 29 29.70 55.28 -15.55
C ASN A 29 30.46 54.19 -14.73
N ASN A 30 31.78 53.91 -14.90
CA ASN A 30 32.79 54.42 -15.86
C ASN A 30 33.99 53.44 -16.09
N ASP A 31 34.75 53.70 -17.16
CA ASP A 31 36.19 53.40 -17.44
C ASP A 31 36.77 51.96 -17.49
N GLY A 32 37.51 51.67 -18.57
CA GLY A 32 38.74 50.84 -18.50
C GLY A 32 39.06 49.84 -19.64
N HIS A 33 39.50 50.34 -20.81
CA HIS A 33 40.35 49.70 -21.86
C HIS A 33 41.12 48.40 -21.48
N GLN A 34 41.44 47.41 -22.34
CA GLN A 34 41.42 47.18 -23.81
C GLN A 34 41.80 45.68 -24.07
N ASP A 35 41.62 45.00 -25.22
CA ASP A 35 40.98 45.31 -26.51
C ASP A 35 40.63 44.04 -27.35
N GLN A 36 39.77 44.21 -28.38
CA GLN A 36 39.74 43.66 -29.78
C GLN A 36 40.20 42.21 -30.14
N MET A 37 39.63 41.51 -31.13
CA MET A 37 38.87 41.96 -32.32
C MET A 37 37.92 40.86 -32.85
N ASP A 38 36.68 41.25 -33.15
CA ASP A 38 35.79 41.05 -34.32
C ASP A 38 35.63 39.69 -35.05
N VAL A 39 34.45 39.16 -35.49
CA VAL A 39 33.02 39.57 -35.65
C VAL A 39 32.53 39.59 -37.13
N ASP A 40 31.51 38.76 -37.40
CA ASP A 40 30.48 38.83 -38.48
C ASP A 40 30.88 38.77 -39.98
N HIS A 41 29.97 38.50 -40.95
CA HIS A 41 28.49 38.36 -40.92
C HIS A 41 27.96 37.36 -41.97
N THR A 42 26.69 36.93 -41.77
CA THR A 42 25.59 36.43 -42.67
C THR A 42 25.73 36.51 -44.22
N PRO A 43 24.93 35.79 -45.08
CA PRO A 43 23.51 35.37 -44.87
C PRO A 43 23.01 34.03 -45.51
N VAL A 44 21.70 33.77 -45.41
CA VAL A 44 20.93 32.64 -45.99
C VAL A 44 20.20 33.10 -47.27
N PRO A 45 20.00 32.24 -48.32
CA PRO A 45 18.62 31.76 -48.56
C PRO A 45 18.46 30.34 -49.17
N ASN A 46 17.22 29.87 -49.05
CA ASN A 46 16.58 28.59 -49.41
C ASN A 46 16.39 28.29 -50.93
N VAL A 47 16.70 27.07 -51.43
CA VAL A 47 16.10 26.40 -52.64
C VAL A 47 16.20 24.85 -52.52
N ALA A 48 15.29 24.11 -53.17
CA ALA A 48 15.13 22.64 -53.12
C ALA A 48 15.84 21.83 -54.25
N ASN A 49 15.63 20.49 -54.22
CA ASN A 49 15.96 19.41 -55.18
C ASN A 49 17.29 18.64 -54.98
N GLY A 50 17.20 17.30 -55.00
CA GLY A 50 18.33 16.37 -55.27
C GLY A 50 18.51 16.13 -56.79
N PRO A 51 19.22 15.08 -57.27
CA PRO A 51 19.62 13.84 -56.57
C PRO A 51 21.06 13.33 -56.91
N ALA A 52 21.28 12.01 -56.71
CA ALA A 52 22.28 11.11 -57.34
C ALA A 52 23.60 10.76 -56.62
N GLU A 53 24.08 9.56 -56.96
CA GLU A 53 25.07 8.72 -56.25
C GLU A 53 26.54 9.03 -56.58
N GLY A 54 27.46 8.59 -55.72
CA GLY A 54 28.91 8.58 -55.96
C GLY A 54 29.67 7.94 -54.79
N ASP A 55 30.45 6.88 -55.07
CA ASP A 55 30.94 5.94 -54.05
C ASP A 55 31.95 6.52 -53.05
N TYR A 56 31.76 6.19 -51.77
CA TYR A 56 32.77 6.34 -50.72
C TYR A 56 33.20 4.96 -50.21
N ILE A 57 34.48 4.63 -50.38
CA ILE A 57 35.10 3.39 -49.87
C ILE A 57 35.90 3.74 -48.60
N PRO A 58 35.44 3.33 -47.39
CA PRO A 58 36.20 3.52 -46.17
C PRO A 58 37.44 2.60 -46.11
N PRO A 59 38.52 3.00 -45.42
CA PRO A 59 39.72 2.18 -45.24
C PRO A 59 39.45 0.96 -44.33
N PRO A 60 40.23 -0.14 -44.46
CA PRO A 60 40.03 -1.34 -43.66
C PRO A 60 40.37 -1.08 -42.19
N MET A 61 39.42 -1.35 -41.30
CA MET A 61 39.62 -1.35 -39.85
C MET A 61 39.96 -2.74 -39.33
N ASP A 62 40.83 -2.79 -38.33
CA ASP A 62 41.30 -4.02 -37.70
C ASP A 62 40.18 -4.71 -36.90
N ALA A 63 40.09 -6.04 -36.97
CA ALA A 63 38.92 -6.81 -36.53
C ALA A 63 38.90 -7.08 -35.01
N GLY A 64 39.14 -6.05 -34.21
CA GLY A 64 39.53 -6.19 -32.80
C GLY A 64 39.08 -5.11 -31.82
N ASP A 65 38.11 -4.25 -32.16
CA ASP A 65 37.34 -3.49 -31.16
C ASP A 65 36.08 -2.82 -31.77
N SER A 66 34.93 -3.48 -31.66
CA SER A 66 33.61 -2.86 -31.83
C SER A 66 32.57 -3.61 -31.03
N LEU A 67 32.37 -3.18 -29.79
CA LEU A 67 31.50 -3.83 -28.80
C LEU A 67 30.01 -3.45 -28.92
N PHE A 68 29.62 -2.86 -30.06
CA PHE A 68 28.24 -2.51 -30.42
C PHE A 68 27.91 -2.93 -31.86
N TYR A 69 27.92 -4.24 -32.09
CA TYR A 69 27.12 -4.83 -33.16
C TYR A 69 26.22 -5.91 -32.56
N PHE A 70 24.93 -5.60 -32.42
CA PHE A 70 23.92 -6.65 -32.34
C PHE A 70 23.85 -7.26 -33.74
N ASP A 71 24.51 -8.40 -33.93
CA ASP A 71 24.44 -9.13 -35.19
C ASP A 71 23.06 -9.77 -35.34
N THR A 72 22.13 -9.02 -35.94
CA THR A 72 20.82 -9.51 -36.35
C THR A 72 20.87 -10.29 -37.66
N ASN A 73 22.06 -10.67 -38.15
CA ASN A 73 22.25 -11.33 -39.44
C ASN A 73 23.18 -12.55 -39.40
N THR A 74 23.47 -13.10 -38.23
CA THR A 74 23.91 -14.50 -38.13
C THR A 74 22.76 -15.41 -38.59
N GLN A 75 22.87 -16.00 -39.78
CA GLN A 75 22.07 -17.17 -40.16
C GLN A 75 22.52 -18.39 -39.33
N ALA A 76 22.17 -18.39 -38.04
CA ALA A 76 22.05 -19.62 -37.28
C ALA A 76 20.80 -20.34 -37.81
N GLU A 77 20.95 -21.60 -38.22
CA GLU A 77 19.86 -22.37 -38.81
C GLU A 77 18.66 -22.44 -37.87
N SER A 78 17.50 -22.04 -38.39
CA SER A 78 16.36 -21.62 -37.59
C SER A 78 15.70 -22.77 -36.83
N THR A 79 15.73 -22.71 -35.50
CA THR A 79 14.70 -23.33 -34.64
C THR A 79 14.26 -22.43 -33.48
N GLU A 80 14.52 -21.13 -33.55
CA GLU A 80 13.70 -20.17 -32.79
C GLU A 80 12.29 -20.17 -33.37
N SER A 81 11.33 -20.66 -32.59
CA SER A 81 9.91 -20.56 -32.93
C SER A 81 9.56 -19.08 -33.13
N GLN A 82 9.06 -18.73 -34.32
CA GLN A 82 8.47 -17.41 -34.54
C GLN A 82 7.37 -17.23 -33.48
N MET A 83 7.59 -16.34 -32.51
CA MET A 83 6.54 -15.97 -31.55
C MET A 83 5.38 -15.38 -32.34
N GLU A 84 4.29 -16.13 -32.47
CA GLU A 84 3.11 -15.71 -33.21
C GLU A 84 2.62 -14.37 -32.64
N LYS A 85 2.72 -13.32 -33.46
CA LYS A 85 2.31 -11.98 -33.03
C LYS A 85 0.80 -11.92 -32.95
N ILE A 86 0.27 -12.10 -31.74
CA ILE A 86 -1.15 -12.02 -31.45
C ILE A 86 -1.64 -10.59 -31.74
N SER A 87 -2.46 -10.45 -32.78
CA SER A 87 -3.09 -9.18 -33.11
C SER A 87 -4.15 -8.84 -32.06
N PRO A 88 -4.26 -7.58 -31.60
CA PRO A 88 -5.34 -7.17 -30.70
C PRO A 88 -6.73 -7.51 -31.23
N ALA A 89 -7.68 -7.72 -30.32
CA ALA A 89 -9.07 -8.02 -30.65
C ALA A 89 -9.72 -6.88 -31.46
N SER A 90 -10.64 -7.22 -32.34
CA SER A 90 -11.40 -6.24 -33.12
C SER A 90 -12.76 -6.80 -33.51
N TYR A 91 -13.83 -6.12 -33.08
CA TYR A 91 -15.22 -6.49 -33.32
C TYR A 91 -16.01 -5.40 -34.06
N GLY A 92 -15.32 -4.52 -34.78
CA GLY A 92 -15.92 -3.37 -35.46
C GLY A 92 -16.25 -2.19 -34.52
N LEU A 93 -17.02 -1.23 -35.04
CA LEU A 93 -17.43 -0.03 -34.31
C LEU A 93 -18.73 -0.25 -33.54
N VAL A 94 -18.77 0.23 -32.29
CA VAL A 94 -19.99 0.25 -31.46
C VAL A 94 -21.08 1.07 -32.13
N ASN A 95 -22.33 0.60 -32.06
CA ASN A 95 -23.49 1.35 -32.51
C ASN A 95 -23.56 2.71 -31.79
N PRO A 96 -23.59 3.86 -32.52
CA PRO A 96 -23.63 5.19 -31.90
C PRO A 96 -24.77 5.41 -30.92
N ASP A 97 -25.91 4.73 -31.07
CA ASP A 97 -27.04 4.87 -30.16
C ASP A 97 -26.85 4.07 -28.87
N LEU A 98 -26.25 2.86 -28.94
CA LEU A 98 -25.81 2.11 -27.75
C LEU A 98 -24.70 2.86 -27.00
N GLN A 99 -23.77 3.50 -27.72
CA GLN A 99 -22.73 4.34 -27.12
C GLN A 99 -23.31 5.57 -26.41
N LYS A 100 -24.35 6.22 -26.97
CA LYS A 100 -25.09 7.32 -26.30
C LYS A 100 -25.84 6.82 -25.07
N TYR A 101 -26.49 5.66 -25.15
CA TYR A 101 -27.20 5.03 -24.03
C TYR A 101 -26.24 4.78 -22.86
N LEU A 102 -25.12 4.09 -23.08
CA LEU A 102 -24.13 3.83 -22.05
C LEU A 102 -23.53 5.12 -21.45
N LYS A 103 -23.33 6.16 -22.26
CA LYS A 103 -22.94 7.49 -21.76
C LYS A 103 -23.99 8.14 -20.87
N SER A 104 -25.28 7.96 -21.14
CA SER A 104 -26.34 8.45 -20.26
C SER A 104 -26.38 7.71 -18.92
N CYS A 105 -26.04 6.41 -18.93
CA CYS A 105 -25.86 5.59 -17.72
C CYS A 105 -24.63 5.98 -16.88
N GLU A 106 -23.59 6.58 -17.46
CA GLU A 106 -22.31 6.87 -16.77
C GLU A 106 -22.50 7.73 -15.51
N ASN A 107 -23.36 8.75 -15.55
CA ASN A 107 -23.62 9.61 -14.38
C ASN A 107 -24.23 8.83 -13.20
N MET A 108 -25.16 7.90 -13.49
CA MET A 108 -25.80 7.08 -12.46
C MET A 108 -24.80 6.08 -11.82
N LEU A 109 -23.86 5.57 -12.62
CA LEU A 109 -22.77 4.70 -12.15
C LEU A 109 -21.76 5.45 -11.25
N ASP A 110 -21.54 6.73 -11.51
CA ASP A 110 -20.62 7.58 -10.73
C ASP A 110 -21.23 8.08 -9.41
N GLU A 111 -22.51 8.47 -9.44
CA GLU A 111 -23.21 8.98 -8.26
C GLU A 111 -23.70 7.87 -7.33
N GLN A 112 -24.11 6.72 -7.88
CA GLN A 112 -24.70 5.58 -7.13
C GLN A 112 -25.91 5.95 -6.25
N ASN A 113 -26.62 7.03 -6.60
CA ASN A 113 -27.78 7.57 -5.90
C ASN A 113 -29.07 6.76 -6.19
N PHE A 114 -29.03 5.44 -5.94
CA PHE A 114 -30.21 4.56 -6.05
C PHE A 114 -31.09 4.67 -4.79
N GLU A 115 -32.42 4.66 -4.96
CA GLU A 115 -33.37 4.74 -3.82
C GLU A 115 -33.40 3.44 -3.01
N SER A 116 -33.23 2.28 -3.67
CA SER A 116 -33.14 0.96 -3.06
C SER A 116 -32.06 0.08 -3.71
N ALA A 117 -31.82 -1.11 -3.16
CA ALA A 117 -30.91 -2.09 -3.78
C ALA A 117 -31.57 -2.74 -5.01
N GLU A 118 -32.88 -2.89 -4.96
CA GLU A 118 -33.74 -3.41 -6.02
C GLU A 118 -33.72 -2.50 -7.25
N ASP A 119 -33.78 -1.17 -7.07
CA ASP A 119 -33.68 -0.21 -8.18
C ASP A 119 -32.31 -0.25 -8.88
N ARG A 120 -31.24 -0.44 -8.10
CA ARG A 120 -29.89 -0.66 -8.63
C ARG A 120 -29.86 -1.93 -9.48
N ASP A 121 -30.43 -3.03 -8.98
CA ASP A 121 -30.37 -4.32 -9.68
C ASP A 121 -31.23 -4.31 -10.95
N ILE A 122 -32.39 -3.63 -10.94
CA ILE A 122 -33.18 -3.34 -12.14
C ILE A 122 -32.38 -2.52 -13.15
N PHE A 123 -31.76 -1.41 -12.73
CA PHE A 123 -30.93 -0.57 -13.60
C PHE A 123 -29.79 -1.36 -14.24
N VAL A 124 -29.06 -2.15 -13.45
CA VAL A 124 -27.94 -2.97 -13.94
C VAL A 124 -28.45 -4.03 -14.93
N ASN A 125 -29.53 -4.75 -14.62
CA ASN A 125 -30.12 -5.75 -15.52
C ASN A 125 -30.58 -5.14 -16.86
N ASN A 126 -31.16 -3.94 -16.86
CA ASN A 126 -31.52 -3.23 -18.08
C ASN A 126 -30.27 -2.91 -18.93
N VAL A 127 -29.20 -2.40 -18.32
CA VAL A 127 -27.93 -2.12 -19.02
C VAL A 127 -27.31 -3.39 -19.62
N TYR A 128 -27.31 -4.51 -18.88
CA TYR A 128 -26.84 -5.79 -19.43
C TYR A 128 -27.71 -6.30 -20.59
N SER A 129 -29.02 -6.01 -20.59
CA SER A 129 -29.95 -6.41 -21.64
C SER A 129 -29.70 -5.63 -22.94
N GLU A 130 -29.52 -4.30 -22.87
CA GLU A 130 -29.18 -3.44 -24.01
C GLU A 130 -27.79 -3.77 -24.61
N MET A 131 -26.89 -4.35 -23.82
CA MET A 131 -25.55 -4.74 -24.25
C MET A 131 -25.47 -6.16 -24.86
N LYS A 132 -26.56 -6.95 -24.82
CA LYS A 132 -26.57 -8.36 -25.25
C LYS A 132 -26.12 -8.49 -26.71
N ASN A 133 -25.17 -9.39 -26.97
CA ASN A 133 -24.49 -9.64 -28.24
C ASN A 133 -23.47 -8.56 -28.69
N PHE A 134 -23.27 -7.49 -27.93
CA PHE A 134 -22.27 -6.45 -28.20
C PHE A 134 -21.14 -6.40 -27.15
N GLU A 135 -21.14 -7.31 -26.17
CA GLU A 135 -20.30 -7.28 -24.98
C GLU A 135 -18.81 -7.13 -25.30
N LEU A 136 -18.27 -8.00 -26.17
CA LEU A 136 -16.86 -7.98 -26.55
C LEU A 136 -16.49 -6.71 -27.32
N GLN A 137 -17.38 -6.23 -28.21
CA GLN A 137 -17.22 -4.98 -28.96
C GLN A 137 -17.07 -3.78 -28.01
N LEU A 138 -17.92 -3.71 -26.98
CA LEU A 138 -17.88 -2.68 -25.95
C LEU A 138 -16.57 -2.70 -25.14
N THR A 139 -15.97 -3.87 -24.89
CA THR A 139 -14.61 -3.93 -24.26
C THR A 139 -13.52 -3.34 -25.15
N THR A 140 -13.69 -3.36 -26.48
CA THR A 140 -12.70 -2.84 -27.44
C THR A 140 -12.85 -1.36 -27.78
N ASP A 141 -13.93 -0.69 -27.34
CA ASP A 141 -14.07 0.76 -27.49
C ASP A 141 -13.43 1.55 -26.34
N HIS A 142 -12.99 2.78 -26.61
CA HIS A 142 -12.30 3.65 -25.64
C HIS A 142 -13.21 4.14 -24.50
N GLU A 143 -14.47 4.44 -24.79
CA GLU A 143 -15.40 5.02 -23.83
C GLU A 143 -16.24 3.94 -23.17
N CYS A 144 -16.78 2.99 -23.95
CA CYS A 144 -17.60 1.91 -23.44
C CYS A 144 -16.83 1.00 -22.48
N SER A 145 -15.56 0.66 -22.75
CA SER A 145 -14.72 -0.13 -21.83
C SER A 145 -14.61 0.47 -20.43
N ARG A 146 -14.56 1.80 -20.34
CA ARG A 146 -14.47 2.51 -19.06
C ARG A 146 -15.81 2.56 -18.32
N ILE A 147 -16.91 2.59 -19.05
CA ILE A 147 -18.26 2.49 -18.50
C ILE A 147 -18.50 1.05 -18.01
N LEU A 148 -18.03 0.03 -18.74
CA LEU A 148 -18.02 -1.37 -18.29
C LEU A 148 -17.25 -1.54 -16.98
N GLU A 149 -16.05 -0.97 -16.85
CA GLU A 149 -15.29 -1.01 -15.58
C GLU A 149 -16.02 -0.38 -14.38
N LYS A 150 -16.97 0.54 -14.61
CA LYS A 150 -17.85 1.10 -13.58
C LYS A 150 -19.04 0.17 -13.30
N LEU A 151 -19.72 -0.28 -14.36
CA LEU A 151 -20.84 -1.22 -14.29
C LEU A 151 -20.48 -2.49 -13.51
N PHE A 152 -19.31 -3.08 -13.80
CA PHE A 152 -18.83 -4.29 -13.12
C PHE A 152 -18.72 -4.11 -11.60
N ARG A 153 -18.39 -2.92 -11.09
CA ARG A 153 -18.24 -2.68 -9.64
C ARG A 153 -19.56 -2.74 -8.87
N ILE A 154 -20.69 -2.57 -9.55
CA ILE A 154 -22.04 -2.69 -8.98
C ILE A 154 -22.81 -3.90 -9.51
N SER A 155 -22.16 -4.75 -10.31
CA SER A 155 -22.77 -5.96 -10.89
C SER A 155 -22.81 -7.12 -9.89
N SER A 156 -23.77 -8.02 -10.06
CA SER A 156 -23.87 -9.24 -9.27
C SER A 156 -22.78 -10.26 -9.62
N PRO A 157 -22.45 -11.23 -8.73
CA PRO A 157 -21.53 -12.31 -9.04
C PRO A 157 -21.93 -13.10 -10.30
N TYR A 158 -23.22 -13.33 -10.52
CA TYR A 158 -23.74 -13.94 -11.75
C TYR A 158 -23.35 -13.16 -13.01
N GLN A 159 -23.55 -11.85 -13.01
CA GLN A 159 -23.22 -10.98 -14.15
C GLN A 159 -21.72 -10.94 -14.44
N ILE A 160 -20.87 -10.86 -13.41
CA ILE A 160 -19.40 -10.93 -13.56
C ILE A 160 -18.95 -12.29 -14.12
N ARG A 161 -19.48 -13.40 -13.58
CA ARG A 161 -19.20 -14.77 -14.04
C ARG A 161 -19.62 -14.96 -15.50
N ARG A 162 -20.82 -14.50 -15.87
CA ARG A 162 -21.33 -14.50 -17.25
C ARG A 162 -20.44 -13.69 -18.18
N PHE A 163 -20.16 -12.44 -17.86
CA PHE A 163 -19.35 -11.58 -18.74
C PHE A 163 -17.91 -12.12 -18.91
N PHE A 164 -17.29 -12.60 -17.83
CA PHE A 164 -15.95 -13.22 -17.92
C PHE A 164 -15.98 -14.53 -18.72
N SER A 165 -17.07 -15.31 -18.68
CA SER A 165 -17.20 -16.50 -19.52
C SER A 165 -17.21 -16.20 -21.03
N LEU A 166 -17.74 -15.04 -21.46
CA LEU A 166 -17.77 -14.62 -22.87
C LEU A 166 -16.39 -14.27 -23.43
N THR A 167 -15.40 -13.94 -22.59
CA THR A 167 -14.07 -13.50 -23.05
C THR A 167 -13.12 -14.67 -23.31
N ARG A 168 -13.48 -15.90 -22.93
CA ARG A 168 -12.60 -17.08 -22.95
C ARG A 168 -12.02 -17.38 -24.33
N ASP A 169 -12.86 -17.35 -25.36
CA ASP A 169 -12.50 -17.82 -26.71
C ASP A 169 -11.52 -16.88 -27.45
N ASP A 170 -11.47 -15.60 -27.07
CA ASP A 170 -10.59 -14.60 -27.68
C ASP A 170 -9.67 -13.90 -26.64
N ILE A 171 -9.49 -14.53 -25.47
CA ILE A 171 -8.84 -13.92 -24.31
C ILE A 171 -7.43 -13.40 -24.62
N LEU A 172 -6.68 -14.14 -25.45
CA LEU A 172 -5.34 -13.75 -25.89
C LEU A 172 -5.29 -12.42 -26.64
N ARG A 173 -6.31 -12.13 -27.46
CA ARG A 173 -6.40 -10.89 -28.24
C ARG A 173 -6.99 -9.74 -27.41
N LEU A 174 -7.80 -10.07 -26.40
CA LEU A 174 -8.37 -9.11 -25.43
C LEU A 174 -7.31 -8.60 -24.43
N VAL A 175 -6.47 -9.47 -23.86
CA VAL A 175 -5.45 -9.07 -22.86
C VAL A 175 -4.36 -8.14 -23.40
N VAL A 176 -4.07 -8.22 -24.71
CA VAL A 176 -3.10 -7.34 -25.40
C VAL A 176 -3.72 -6.05 -25.94
N HIS A 177 -5.04 -5.90 -25.84
CA HIS A 177 -5.77 -4.76 -26.40
C HIS A 177 -5.80 -3.59 -25.39
N ARG A 178 -5.45 -2.39 -25.88
CA ARG A 178 -5.26 -1.16 -25.08
C ARG A 178 -6.44 -0.70 -24.19
N PHE A 179 -7.64 -1.18 -24.45
CA PHE A 179 -8.85 -0.85 -23.67
C PHE A 179 -9.40 -2.09 -22.95
N SER A 180 -9.76 -3.13 -23.69
CA SER A 180 -10.21 -4.42 -23.14
C SER A 180 -9.34 -4.99 -22.03
N SER A 181 -8.01 -4.86 -22.09
CA SER A 181 -7.11 -5.27 -20.99
C SER A 181 -7.49 -4.70 -19.62
N HIS A 182 -7.99 -3.47 -19.54
CA HIS A 182 -8.51 -2.88 -18.29
C HIS A 182 -9.83 -3.53 -17.85
N THR A 183 -10.72 -3.85 -18.79
CA THR A 183 -11.96 -4.59 -18.49
C THR A 183 -11.66 -6.00 -17.98
N ILE A 184 -10.72 -6.74 -18.61
CA ILE A 184 -10.28 -8.07 -18.15
C ILE A 184 -9.59 -7.98 -16.79
N GLN A 185 -8.74 -6.97 -16.57
CA GLN A 185 -8.14 -6.73 -15.25
C GLN A 185 -9.22 -6.50 -14.18
N THR A 186 -10.22 -5.66 -14.45
CA THR A 186 -11.31 -5.37 -13.52
C THR A 186 -12.20 -6.59 -13.26
N LEU A 187 -12.50 -7.40 -14.29
CA LEU A 187 -13.22 -8.69 -14.13
C LEU A 187 -12.43 -9.67 -13.26
N LEU A 188 -11.11 -9.81 -13.46
CA LEU A 188 -10.25 -10.68 -12.65
C LEU A 188 -10.19 -10.23 -11.18
N LEU A 189 -10.08 -8.92 -10.93
CA LEU A 189 -10.10 -8.36 -9.57
C LEU A 189 -11.43 -8.61 -8.87
N LEU A 190 -12.57 -8.44 -9.56
CA LEU A 190 -13.90 -8.66 -8.99
C LEU A 190 -14.21 -10.15 -8.81
N SER A 191 -13.77 -10.99 -9.73
CA SER A 191 -13.84 -12.46 -9.59
C SER A 191 -13.08 -12.93 -8.33
N THR A 192 -11.93 -12.31 -8.03
CA THR A 192 -11.16 -12.60 -6.81
C THR A 192 -11.92 -12.24 -5.53
N VAL A 193 -12.70 -11.16 -5.54
CA VAL A 193 -13.55 -10.76 -4.40
C VAL A 193 -14.78 -11.68 -4.27
N ALA A 194 -15.37 -12.09 -5.38
CA ALA A 194 -16.52 -13.00 -5.39
C ALA A 194 -16.14 -14.46 -5.04
N LEU A 195 -14.90 -14.86 -5.33
CA LEU A 195 -14.37 -16.20 -5.02
C LEU A 195 -14.43 -16.52 -3.52
N ASP A 196 -14.17 -15.54 -2.64
CA ASP A 196 -14.30 -15.72 -1.18
C ASP A 196 -15.73 -16.11 -0.76
N SER A 197 -16.77 -15.61 -1.45
CA SER A 197 -18.17 -15.97 -1.21
C SER A 197 -18.58 -17.26 -1.92
N GLU A 198 -18.04 -17.56 -3.12
CA GLU A 198 -18.23 -18.84 -3.79
C GLU A 198 -17.65 -20.00 -2.96
N MET A 199 -16.45 -19.84 -2.40
CA MET A 199 -15.82 -20.82 -1.49
C MET A 199 -16.61 -21.04 -0.18
N ARG A 200 -17.43 -20.07 0.25
CA ARG A 200 -18.35 -20.22 1.41
C ARG A 200 -19.72 -20.77 1.02
N GLY A 201 -19.99 -20.99 -0.28
CA GLY A 201 -21.28 -21.44 -0.80
C GLY A 201 -22.39 -20.40 -0.75
N GLU A 202 -22.05 -19.12 -0.53
CA GLU A 202 -23.02 -18.03 -0.33
C GLU A 202 -23.77 -17.66 -1.61
N THR A 203 -23.14 -17.88 -2.78
CA THR A 203 -23.64 -17.49 -4.11
C THR A 203 -24.43 -18.58 -4.83
N ALA A 204 -24.57 -19.78 -4.23
CA ALA A 204 -25.19 -20.93 -4.89
C ALA A 204 -26.68 -20.73 -5.22
N GLY A 205 -27.41 -19.93 -4.43
CA GLY A 205 -28.80 -19.54 -4.70
C GLY A 205 -28.89 -18.60 -5.90
N ASP A 206 -28.10 -17.52 -5.91
CA ASP A 206 -28.06 -16.52 -6.97
C ASP A 206 -27.84 -17.13 -8.36
N PHE A 207 -26.95 -18.13 -8.46
CA PHE A 207 -26.69 -18.82 -9.73
C PHE A 207 -27.83 -19.74 -10.18
N ALA A 208 -28.60 -20.30 -9.24
CA ALA A 208 -29.76 -21.16 -9.55
C ALA A 208 -30.98 -20.34 -9.98
N ASP A 209 -31.31 -19.27 -9.25
CA ASP A 209 -32.44 -18.40 -9.56
C ASP A 209 -32.20 -17.60 -10.85
N ALA A 210 -30.96 -17.16 -11.11
CA ALA A 210 -30.59 -16.52 -12.37
C ALA A 210 -30.64 -17.49 -13.58
N ALA A 211 -30.39 -18.79 -13.37
CA ALA A 211 -30.53 -19.80 -14.42
C ALA A 211 -32.01 -20.12 -14.74
N ALA A 212 -32.91 -20.03 -13.74
CA ALA A 212 -34.34 -20.23 -13.93
C ALA A 212 -35.06 -18.99 -14.52
N THR A 213 -34.56 -17.79 -14.26
CA THR A 213 -35.15 -16.53 -14.79
C THR A 213 -34.65 -16.13 -16.18
N ASN A 214 -33.56 -16.75 -16.66
CA ASN A 214 -33.12 -16.66 -18.07
C ASN A 214 -33.61 -17.88 -18.89
N GLU A 215 -34.78 -18.45 -18.55
CA GLU A 215 -35.50 -19.34 -19.45
C GLU A 215 -35.94 -18.54 -20.68
N GLU A 216 -35.17 -18.65 -21.78
CA GLU A 216 -35.53 -18.04 -23.06
C GLU A 216 -36.75 -18.79 -23.63
N GLU A 217 -37.85 -18.06 -23.89
CA GLU A 217 -38.95 -18.55 -24.72
C GLU A 217 -38.42 -18.76 -26.15
N ASP A 218 -38.17 -20.03 -26.51
CA ASP A 218 -37.75 -20.44 -27.85
C ASP A 218 -38.89 -20.27 -28.85
N ASP A 219 -38.75 -19.29 -29.76
CA ASP A 219 -39.63 -19.11 -30.92
C ASP A 219 -39.28 -20.13 -32.03
N GLY A 220 -39.45 -21.41 -31.70
CA GLY A 220 -39.67 -22.50 -32.68
C GLY A 220 -38.50 -22.88 -33.58
N GLY A 221 -37.25 -22.89 -33.10
CA GLY A 221 -36.09 -23.35 -33.87
C GLY A 221 -35.52 -24.70 -33.42
N GLU A 222 -35.39 -25.70 -34.32
CA GLU A 222 -34.81 -27.03 -34.01
C GLU A 222 -33.28 -27.03 -33.73
N HIS A 223 -32.80 -26.24 -32.78
CA HIS A 223 -31.44 -26.30 -32.26
C HIS A 223 -31.46 -26.47 -30.74
N GLN A 224 -31.37 -27.72 -30.30
CA GLN A 224 -31.31 -28.13 -28.90
C GLN A 224 -30.07 -27.52 -28.22
N ILE A 225 -30.25 -26.37 -27.57
CA ILE A 225 -29.19 -25.70 -26.80
C ILE A 225 -28.79 -26.62 -25.64
N VAL A 226 -27.57 -27.14 -25.69
CA VAL A 226 -26.96 -27.83 -24.55
C VAL A 226 -26.87 -26.82 -23.41
N ARG A 227 -27.52 -27.11 -22.27
CA ARG A 227 -27.45 -26.31 -21.04
C ARG A 227 -26.04 -26.37 -20.43
N THR A 228 -25.08 -25.68 -21.05
CA THR A 228 -23.73 -25.50 -20.49
C THR A 228 -23.84 -24.66 -19.23
N GLN A 229 -23.62 -25.30 -18.08
CA GLN A 229 -23.48 -24.62 -16.80
C GLN A 229 -22.36 -23.57 -16.90
N LEU A 230 -22.57 -22.38 -16.33
CA LEU A 230 -21.54 -21.34 -16.35
C LEU A 230 -20.31 -21.80 -15.55
N PRO A 231 -19.07 -21.67 -16.08
CA PRO A 231 -17.86 -22.02 -15.33
C PRO A 231 -17.73 -21.18 -14.05
N THR A 232 -17.25 -21.78 -12.97
CA THR A 232 -16.94 -21.16 -11.67
C THR A 232 -15.87 -20.06 -11.78
N PHE A 233 -15.76 -19.19 -10.78
CA PHE A 233 -14.66 -18.22 -10.78
C PHE A 233 -13.30 -18.92 -10.74
N GLU A 234 -13.21 -20.06 -10.04
CA GLU A 234 -12.05 -20.95 -10.05
C GLU A 234 -11.71 -21.41 -11.49
N GLU A 235 -12.64 -22.03 -12.21
CA GLU A 235 -12.43 -22.48 -13.60
C GLU A 235 -12.12 -21.34 -14.59
N LEU A 236 -12.70 -20.15 -14.39
CA LEU A 236 -12.41 -18.97 -15.22
C LEU A 236 -10.98 -18.45 -14.99
N ILE A 237 -10.52 -18.40 -13.74
CA ILE A 237 -9.17 -17.96 -13.38
C ILE A 237 -8.13 -18.99 -13.84
N LEU A 238 -8.39 -20.29 -13.66
CA LEU A 238 -7.54 -21.36 -14.17
C LEU A 238 -7.52 -21.40 -15.71
N GLY A 239 -8.66 -21.18 -16.36
CA GLY A 239 -8.76 -21.06 -17.81
C GLY A 239 -7.93 -19.90 -18.38
N LEU A 240 -7.94 -18.74 -17.70
CA LEU A 240 -7.07 -17.61 -18.04
C LEU A 240 -5.58 -17.97 -17.88
N ALA A 241 -5.21 -18.65 -16.80
CA ALA A 241 -3.82 -19.09 -16.58
C ALA A 241 -3.33 -20.04 -17.68
N ASN A 242 -4.13 -21.05 -18.01
CA ASN A 242 -3.81 -22.01 -19.07
C ASN A 242 -3.68 -21.33 -20.44
N ALA A 243 -4.59 -20.41 -20.78
CA ALA A 243 -4.52 -19.66 -22.03
C ALA A 243 -3.23 -18.82 -22.14
N LEU A 244 -2.85 -18.08 -21.08
CA LEU A 244 -1.66 -17.22 -21.11
C LEU A 244 -0.33 -17.98 -21.09
N THR A 245 -0.30 -19.21 -20.57
CA THR A 245 0.95 -19.96 -20.32
C THR A 245 1.77 -20.18 -21.60
N GLY A 246 1.14 -20.62 -22.70
CA GLY A 246 1.84 -20.89 -23.97
C GLY A 246 2.41 -19.63 -24.66
N GLN A 247 1.98 -18.43 -24.26
CA GLN A 247 2.35 -17.15 -24.88
C GLN A 247 2.97 -16.17 -23.87
N TRP A 248 3.44 -16.69 -22.72
CA TRP A 248 3.82 -15.90 -21.55
C TRP A 248 4.90 -14.84 -21.84
N SER A 249 5.95 -15.21 -22.57
CA SER A 249 7.03 -14.29 -22.96
C SER A 249 6.56 -13.18 -23.92
N TYR A 250 5.59 -13.47 -24.80
CA TYR A 250 4.99 -12.43 -25.64
C TYR A 250 4.21 -11.43 -24.78
N MET A 251 3.41 -11.93 -23.83
CA MET A 251 2.63 -11.10 -22.92
C MET A 251 3.51 -10.25 -21.99
N MET A 252 4.66 -10.77 -21.55
CA MET A 252 5.68 -10.00 -20.78
C MET A 252 6.27 -8.83 -21.57
N SER A 253 6.22 -8.88 -22.90
CA SER A 253 6.68 -7.80 -23.79
C SER A 253 5.59 -6.76 -24.06
N ASN A 254 4.33 -7.04 -23.71
CA ASN A 254 3.17 -6.21 -24.02
C ASN A 254 2.81 -5.30 -22.83
N GLU A 255 2.71 -3.99 -23.10
CA GLU A 255 2.47 -2.97 -22.06
C GLU A 255 1.12 -3.13 -21.33
N TYR A 256 0.14 -3.83 -21.92
CA TYR A 256 -1.16 -4.10 -21.33
C TYR A 256 -1.20 -5.46 -20.62
N ALA A 257 -0.82 -6.53 -21.32
CA ALA A 257 -0.93 -7.90 -20.80
C ALA A 257 -0.03 -8.16 -19.58
N SER A 258 1.13 -7.49 -19.49
CA SER A 258 2.03 -7.58 -18.33
C SER A 258 1.37 -7.16 -17.00
N HIS A 259 0.34 -6.29 -17.02
CA HIS A 259 -0.43 -5.95 -15.83
C HIS A 259 -1.37 -7.08 -15.42
N ILE A 260 -1.96 -7.78 -16.39
CA ILE A 260 -2.87 -8.91 -16.16
C ILE A 260 -2.08 -10.12 -15.63
N GLN A 261 -0.90 -10.41 -16.20
CA GLN A 261 0.01 -11.44 -15.68
C GLN A 261 0.35 -11.22 -14.20
N ARG A 262 0.70 -9.98 -13.82
CA ARG A 262 1.01 -9.64 -12.41
C ARG A 262 -0.19 -9.82 -11.48
N VAL A 263 -1.39 -9.40 -11.90
CA VAL A 263 -2.61 -9.63 -11.11
C VAL A 263 -2.88 -11.13 -10.98
N LEU A 264 -2.86 -11.88 -12.08
CA LEU A 264 -3.10 -13.32 -12.09
C LEU A 264 -2.15 -14.10 -11.17
N LEU A 265 -0.83 -13.82 -11.25
CA LEU A 265 0.16 -14.43 -10.36
C LEU A 265 -0.14 -14.15 -8.87
N LEU A 266 -0.58 -12.93 -8.53
CA LEU A 266 -0.92 -12.55 -7.15
C LEU A 266 -2.27 -13.14 -6.70
N VAL A 267 -3.22 -13.31 -7.61
CA VAL A 267 -4.51 -14.00 -7.38
C VAL A 267 -4.27 -15.46 -7.07
N LEU A 268 -3.55 -16.19 -7.93
CA LEU A 268 -3.20 -17.60 -7.71
C LEU A 268 -2.39 -17.80 -6.42
N ALA A 269 -1.49 -16.86 -6.09
CA ALA A 269 -0.70 -16.89 -4.85
C ALA A 269 -1.46 -16.46 -3.59
N GLY A 270 -2.72 -16.02 -3.68
CA GLY A 270 -3.51 -15.49 -2.54
C GLY A 270 -2.94 -14.21 -1.92
N ARG A 271 -2.08 -13.46 -2.63
CA ARG A 271 -1.33 -12.31 -2.08
C ARG A 271 -2.07 -10.98 -2.27
N PRO A 272 -1.74 -9.95 -1.46
CA PRO A 272 -2.18 -8.58 -1.72
C PRO A 272 -1.86 -8.17 -3.16
N ILE A 273 -2.87 -7.68 -3.88
CA ILE A 273 -2.76 -7.16 -5.24
C ILE A 273 -2.40 -5.67 -5.20
N GLU A 274 -2.72 -5.01 -4.09
CA GLU A 274 -2.32 -3.63 -3.80
C GLU A 274 -1.42 -3.56 -2.56
N ASP A 275 -0.15 -3.24 -2.76
CA ASP A 275 0.81 -3.06 -1.68
C ASP A 275 0.61 -1.71 -0.98
N GLN A 276 -0.27 -1.69 0.04
CA GLN A 276 -0.50 -0.52 0.89
C GLN A 276 0.75 -0.05 1.65
N LYS A 277 1.77 -0.90 1.81
CA LYS A 277 3.01 -0.58 2.55
C LYS A 277 4.07 0.04 1.64
N ASN A 278 4.05 -0.24 0.33
CA ASN A 278 5.01 0.28 -0.62
C ASN A 278 4.34 0.78 -1.93
N PRO A 279 3.87 2.03 -2.01
CA PRO A 279 3.25 2.59 -3.23
C PRO A 279 4.23 2.82 -4.41
N LYS A 280 5.38 2.12 -4.42
CA LYS A 280 6.27 1.96 -5.57
C LYS A 280 6.14 0.58 -6.24
N SER A 281 5.68 -0.47 -5.53
CA SER A 281 5.38 -1.81 -6.06
C SER A 281 3.93 -1.95 -6.55
N ALA A 282 3.10 -0.92 -6.37
CA ALA A 282 1.72 -0.90 -6.83
C ALA A 282 1.61 -1.19 -8.35
N ILE A 283 0.72 -2.13 -8.71
CA ILE A 283 0.50 -2.58 -10.10
C ILE A 283 -0.01 -1.43 -10.99
N LYS A 284 -0.67 -0.42 -10.40
CA LYS A 284 -1.15 0.79 -11.07
C LYS A 284 -0.27 1.99 -10.72
N SER A 285 -0.01 2.85 -11.71
CA SER A 285 0.79 4.06 -11.49
C SER A 285 0.07 5.06 -10.58
N LYS A 286 0.82 5.88 -9.84
CA LYS A 286 0.26 6.93 -8.96
C LYS A 286 -0.65 7.94 -9.68
N ARG A 287 -0.49 8.07 -11.00
CA ARG A 287 -1.35 8.91 -11.85
C ARG A 287 -2.67 8.20 -12.19
N SER A 288 -2.63 6.88 -12.39
CA SER A 288 -3.80 6.03 -12.62
C SER A 288 -4.64 5.86 -11.35
N THR A 289 -4.01 5.65 -10.18
CA THR A 289 -4.73 5.54 -8.90
C THR A 289 -5.48 6.83 -8.59
N LYS A 290 -4.78 7.98 -8.62
CA LYS A 290 -5.40 9.29 -8.39
C LYS A 290 -6.53 9.59 -9.40
N TYR A 291 -6.34 9.26 -10.67
CA TYR A 291 -7.37 9.46 -11.70
C TYR A 291 -8.65 8.63 -11.43
N MET A 292 -8.52 7.44 -10.83
CA MET A 292 -9.67 6.63 -10.42
C MET A 292 -10.28 7.11 -9.09
N GLU A 293 -9.47 7.55 -8.12
CA GLU A 293 -9.95 8.17 -6.88
C GLU A 293 -10.78 9.43 -7.17
N ASP A 294 -10.31 10.28 -8.09
CA ASP A 294 -10.96 11.54 -8.47
C ASP A 294 -12.23 11.35 -9.34
N ARG A 295 -12.53 10.15 -9.87
CA ARG A 295 -13.64 9.93 -10.85
C ARG A 295 -14.55 8.71 -10.64
N ASN A 296 -14.17 7.69 -9.88
CA ASN A 296 -14.90 6.41 -9.80
C ASN A 296 -15.40 6.05 -8.38
N GLY A 297 -15.42 7.00 -7.44
CA GLY A 297 -15.94 6.80 -6.08
C GLY A 297 -15.08 5.90 -5.18
N ALA A 298 -15.40 5.88 -3.88
CA ALA A 298 -14.58 5.24 -2.85
C ALA A 298 -14.97 3.78 -2.54
N ALA A 299 -14.10 2.85 -2.95
CA ALA A 299 -13.30 2.03 -2.01
C ALA A 299 -13.97 0.99 -1.07
N ALA A 300 -15.13 0.41 -1.38
CA ALA A 300 -15.63 -0.76 -0.64
C ALA A 300 -14.74 -2.02 -0.85
N ASN A 301 -14.57 -2.46 -2.09
CA ASN A 301 -13.90 -3.73 -2.42
C ASN A 301 -12.36 -3.67 -2.39
N HIS A 302 -11.75 -2.48 -2.39
CA HIS A 302 -10.29 -2.31 -2.37
C HIS A 302 -9.60 -2.82 -1.09
N ARG A 303 -10.31 -2.89 0.05
CA ARG A 303 -9.73 -3.40 1.30
C ARG A 303 -9.29 -4.87 1.17
N LEU A 304 -10.15 -5.71 0.58
CA LEU A 304 -9.89 -7.14 0.37
C LEU A 304 -8.72 -7.39 -0.62
N LEU A 305 -8.50 -6.47 -1.55
CA LEU A 305 -7.37 -6.51 -2.50
C LEU A 305 -6.02 -6.19 -1.83
N GLY A 306 -6.03 -5.47 -0.70
CA GLY A 306 -4.83 -5.13 0.08
C GLY A 306 -4.41 -6.17 1.13
N GLU A 307 -5.19 -7.22 1.33
CA GLU A 307 -4.95 -8.27 2.33
C GLU A 307 -4.53 -9.60 1.68
N THR A 308 -4.03 -10.54 2.49
CA THR A 308 -3.73 -11.91 2.05
C THR A 308 -5.01 -12.73 2.15
N ARG A 309 -5.36 -13.45 1.09
CA ARG A 309 -6.64 -14.17 0.95
C ARG A 309 -6.43 -15.67 0.96
N THR A 310 -7.44 -16.39 1.45
CA THR A 310 -7.60 -17.82 1.17
C THR A 310 -7.93 -18.02 -0.31
N VAL A 311 -7.44 -19.08 -0.91
CA VAL A 311 -7.67 -19.42 -2.32
C VAL A 311 -8.01 -20.90 -2.45
N PRO A 312 -8.68 -21.34 -3.54
CA PRO A 312 -8.92 -22.75 -3.81
C PRO A 312 -7.63 -23.58 -3.82
N GLU A 313 -7.72 -24.85 -3.41
CA GLU A 313 -6.55 -25.74 -3.32
C GLU A 313 -5.88 -25.98 -4.69
N SER A 314 -6.63 -25.85 -5.79
CA SER A 314 -6.17 -25.95 -7.18
C SER A 314 -5.22 -24.82 -7.62
N PHE A 315 -5.32 -23.62 -7.02
CA PHE A 315 -4.52 -22.46 -7.42
C PHE A 315 -3.03 -22.65 -7.10
N GLY A 316 -2.72 -23.39 -6.03
CA GLY A 316 -1.35 -23.70 -5.65
C GLY A 316 -0.60 -24.50 -6.72
N PRO A 317 -1.09 -25.70 -7.10
CA PRO A 317 -0.52 -26.50 -8.18
C PRO A 317 -0.52 -25.80 -9.55
N ALA A 318 -1.60 -25.09 -9.90
CA ALA A 318 -1.67 -24.37 -11.18
C ALA A 318 -0.64 -23.22 -11.27
N LEU A 319 -0.32 -22.56 -10.15
CA LEU A 319 0.75 -21.58 -10.09
C LEU A 319 2.14 -22.21 -10.27
N ASP A 320 2.39 -23.37 -9.67
CA ASP A 320 3.65 -24.10 -9.83
C ASP A 320 3.84 -24.57 -11.28
N GLU A 321 2.82 -25.22 -11.85
CA GLU A 321 2.82 -25.69 -13.24
C GLU A 321 3.04 -24.53 -14.23
N LEU A 322 2.37 -23.39 -14.04
CA LEU A 322 2.58 -22.20 -14.84
C LEU A 322 4.03 -21.71 -14.71
N LEU A 323 4.51 -21.48 -13.49
CA LEU A 323 5.85 -20.92 -13.25
C LEU A 323 6.95 -21.82 -13.80
N ASP A 324 6.86 -23.13 -13.62
CA ASP A 324 7.83 -24.09 -14.13
C ASP A 324 7.78 -24.17 -15.66
N THR A 325 6.58 -24.27 -16.25
CA THR A 325 6.40 -24.32 -17.71
C THR A 325 7.00 -23.11 -18.39
N VAL A 326 6.69 -21.90 -17.92
CA VAL A 326 7.21 -20.67 -18.55
C VAL A 326 8.69 -20.44 -18.28
N SER A 327 9.22 -20.89 -17.13
CA SER A 327 10.65 -20.79 -16.79
C SER A 327 11.52 -21.74 -17.62
N ASN A 328 11.00 -22.94 -17.89
CA ASN A 328 11.65 -23.94 -18.72
C ASN A 328 11.61 -23.54 -20.20
N ALA A 329 10.46 -23.06 -20.69
CA ALA A 329 10.30 -22.58 -22.07
C ALA A 329 11.09 -21.29 -22.38
N MET A 330 11.38 -20.46 -21.38
CA MET A 330 12.11 -19.21 -21.58
C MET A 330 13.60 -19.47 -21.85
N SER A 331 14.10 -19.00 -23.00
CA SER A 331 15.52 -19.07 -23.33
C SER A 331 16.37 -18.12 -22.48
N ASP A 332 17.65 -18.44 -22.40
CA ASP A 332 18.73 -17.62 -21.86
C ASP A 332 18.71 -16.16 -22.34
N VAL A 333 18.50 -15.96 -23.64
CA VAL A 333 18.49 -14.64 -24.27
C VAL A 333 17.21 -13.89 -23.90
N THR A 334 16.07 -14.58 -23.92
CA THR A 334 14.76 -14.04 -23.55
C THR A 334 14.73 -13.61 -22.08
N ALA A 335 15.22 -14.45 -21.17
CA ALA A 335 15.27 -14.19 -19.73
C ALA A 335 16.13 -12.95 -19.42
N ARG A 336 17.32 -12.83 -20.05
CA ARG A 336 18.18 -11.65 -19.89
C ARG A 336 17.62 -10.40 -20.57
N GLY A 337 16.89 -10.53 -21.66
CA GLY A 337 16.20 -9.42 -22.33
C GLY A 337 15.07 -8.80 -21.49
N PHE A 338 14.53 -9.54 -20.52
CA PHE A 338 13.51 -9.02 -19.61
C PHE A 338 14.06 -8.34 -18.35
N THR A 339 15.31 -8.56 -17.94
CA THR A 339 15.82 -7.99 -16.66
C THR A 339 15.83 -6.46 -16.66
N ASN A 340 16.12 -5.83 -17.80
CA ASN A 340 16.11 -4.39 -18.03
C ASN A 340 14.89 -3.87 -18.82
N SER A 341 13.91 -4.73 -19.14
CA SER A 341 12.67 -4.32 -19.80
C SER A 341 11.72 -3.62 -18.83
N THR A 342 11.33 -2.37 -19.13
CA THR A 342 10.37 -1.59 -18.31
C THR A 342 9.02 -2.29 -18.12
N VAL A 343 8.63 -3.15 -19.08
CA VAL A 343 7.37 -3.88 -19.10
C VAL A 343 7.54 -5.29 -18.51
N GLY A 344 8.57 -6.02 -18.93
CA GLY A 344 8.78 -7.42 -18.56
C GLY A 344 9.47 -7.63 -17.21
N SER A 345 10.37 -6.74 -16.80
CA SER A 345 11.12 -6.86 -15.54
C SER A 345 10.21 -6.94 -14.31
N PRO A 346 9.12 -6.14 -14.18
CA PRO A 346 8.17 -6.29 -13.07
C PRO A 346 7.44 -7.65 -13.02
N VAL A 347 7.21 -8.30 -14.17
CA VAL A 347 6.62 -9.65 -14.21
C VAL A 347 7.68 -10.68 -13.77
N LEU A 348 8.88 -10.58 -14.33
CA LEU A 348 10.02 -11.44 -14.03
C LEU A 348 10.41 -11.41 -12.54
N GLN A 349 10.47 -10.22 -11.93
CA GLN A 349 10.74 -10.04 -10.50
C GLN A 349 9.68 -10.74 -9.63
N LEU A 350 8.40 -10.65 -10.00
CA LEU A 350 7.31 -11.31 -9.29
C LEU A 350 7.37 -12.83 -9.44
N MET A 351 7.68 -13.35 -10.64
CA MET A 351 7.88 -14.79 -10.86
C MET A 351 8.97 -15.33 -9.94
N LEU A 352 10.14 -14.69 -9.90
CA LEU A 352 11.24 -15.07 -9.01
C LEU A 352 10.86 -14.99 -7.52
N GLU A 353 10.11 -13.95 -7.10
CA GLU A 353 9.65 -13.83 -5.71
C GLU A 353 8.64 -14.93 -5.32
N LEU A 354 7.82 -15.40 -6.25
CA LEU A 354 6.86 -16.48 -6.03
C LEU A 354 7.53 -17.85 -6.05
N GLN A 355 8.43 -18.11 -7.01
CA GLN A 355 9.20 -19.36 -7.07
C GLN A 355 10.06 -19.53 -5.83
N ALA A 356 10.80 -18.50 -5.38
CA ALA A 356 11.64 -18.53 -4.18
C ALA A 356 10.91 -18.91 -2.87
N ARG A 357 9.57 -18.80 -2.84
CA ARG A 357 8.73 -19.13 -1.68
C ARG A 357 8.20 -20.57 -1.73
N ARG A 358 8.31 -21.25 -2.87
CA ARG A 358 7.63 -22.51 -3.17
C ARG A 358 8.61 -23.63 -3.56
N ALA A 359 9.67 -23.29 -4.30
CA ALA A 359 10.73 -24.18 -4.73
C ALA A 359 12.12 -23.57 -4.47
N ASP A 360 13.17 -24.38 -4.63
CA ASP A 360 14.53 -23.86 -4.73
C ASP A 360 14.76 -23.27 -6.12
N ILE A 361 15.23 -22.03 -6.17
CA ILE A 361 15.56 -21.32 -7.42
C ILE A 361 17.07 -21.18 -7.66
N GLU A 362 17.90 -21.67 -6.73
CA GLU A 362 19.36 -21.62 -6.80
C GLU A 362 19.98 -22.90 -7.40
N CYS A 363 19.31 -23.46 -8.40
CA CYS A 363 19.78 -24.59 -9.19
C CYS A 363 20.36 -24.14 -10.56
N PRO A 364 21.27 -24.93 -11.15
CA PRO A 364 21.72 -24.73 -12.53
C PRO A 364 20.56 -24.65 -13.53
N GLU A 365 20.70 -23.85 -14.58
CA GLU A 365 19.68 -23.63 -15.63
C GLU A 365 18.32 -23.07 -15.12
N SER A 366 18.21 -22.66 -13.85
CA SER A 366 16.99 -22.02 -13.34
C SER A 366 16.73 -20.66 -14.00
N LEU A 367 15.50 -20.15 -13.93
CA LEU A 367 15.19 -18.80 -14.42
C LEU A 367 16.09 -17.73 -13.77
N LEU A 368 16.42 -17.88 -12.49
CA LEU A 368 17.35 -16.99 -11.80
C LEU A 368 18.76 -17.09 -12.40
N ASP A 369 19.24 -18.30 -12.69
CA ASP A 369 20.59 -18.49 -13.24
C ASP A 369 20.71 -18.00 -14.68
N LYS A 370 19.69 -18.26 -15.52
CA LYS A 370 19.56 -17.70 -16.88
C LYS A 370 19.68 -16.17 -16.84
N CYS A 371 18.95 -15.51 -15.93
CA CYS A 371 19.01 -14.07 -15.71
C CYS A 371 20.34 -13.59 -15.12
N LEU A 372 21.07 -14.41 -14.36
CA LEU A 372 22.38 -14.08 -13.80
C LEU A 372 23.56 -14.51 -14.69
N MET A 373 23.29 -15.02 -15.90
CA MET A 373 24.28 -15.49 -16.86
C MET A 373 25.20 -16.58 -16.26
N GLY A 374 24.57 -17.64 -15.74
CA GLY A 374 25.26 -18.84 -15.26
C GLY A 374 26.05 -18.63 -13.96
N LEU A 375 25.69 -17.67 -13.11
CA LEU A 375 26.40 -17.42 -11.84
C LEU A 375 26.31 -18.61 -10.87
N ILE A 376 25.20 -19.34 -10.89
CA ILE A 376 24.97 -20.54 -10.09
C ILE A 376 25.65 -21.73 -10.76
N THR A 377 25.46 -21.94 -12.08
CA THR A 377 26.08 -23.04 -12.85
C THR A 377 27.61 -22.98 -12.88
N ASP A 378 28.20 -21.82 -13.21
CA ASP A 378 29.67 -21.64 -13.20
C ASP A 378 30.25 -21.72 -11.76
N GLY A 379 29.40 -21.46 -10.76
CA GLY A 379 29.79 -21.22 -9.39
C GLY A 379 30.43 -19.84 -9.15
N PRO A 380 30.45 -19.38 -7.89
CA PRO A 380 30.69 -17.98 -7.55
C PRO A 380 32.12 -17.49 -7.84
N LYS A 381 33.08 -18.42 -7.89
CA LYS A 381 34.53 -18.14 -8.07
C LYS A 381 34.98 -18.16 -9.54
N ALA A 382 34.18 -18.67 -10.46
CA ALA A 382 34.57 -18.77 -11.87
C ALA A 382 34.67 -17.39 -12.53
N ALA A 383 35.76 -17.13 -13.26
CA ALA A 383 35.93 -15.89 -14.01
C ALA A 383 35.02 -15.89 -15.24
N ASN A 384 34.22 -14.83 -15.42
CA ASN A 384 33.30 -14.69 -16.55
C ASN A 384 33.12 -13.20 -16.84
N SER A 385 33.98 -12.64 -17.69
CA SER A 385 34.02 -11.20 -17.98
C SER A 385 32.71 -10.70 -18.62
N ARG A 386 32.05 -11.53 -19.43
CA ARG A 386 30.76 -11.19 -20.06
C ARG A 386 29.66 -11.01 -19.02
N ARG A 387 29.57 -11.93 -18.04
CA ARG A 387 28.67 -11.77 -16.89
C ARG A 387 29.03 -10.53 -16.08
N ASP A 388 30.32 -10.33 -15.78
CA ASP A 388 30.75 -9.22 -14.93
C ASP A 388 30.44 -7.85 -15.55
N THR A 389 30.60 -7.70 -16.86
CA THR A 389 30.15 -6.53 -17.63
C THR A 389 28.62 -6.38 -17.60
N TYR A 390 27.88 -7.46 -17.84
CA TYR A 390 26.41 -7.46 -17.85
C TYR A 390 25.79 -7.06 -16.49
N ILE A 391 26.25 -7.67 -15.39
CA ILE A 391 25.83 -7.28 -14.03
C ILE A 391 26.26 -5.83 -13.73
N GLY A 392 27.46 -5.43 -14.17
CA GLY A 392 27.94 -4.04 -14.06
C GLY A 392 27.02 -3.03 -14.74
N MET A 393 26.56 -3.32 -15.96
CA MET A 393 25.58 -2.50 -16.68
C MET A 393 24.24 -2.46 -15.94
N MET A 394 23.74 -3.58 -15.42
CA MET A 394 22.49 -3.60 -14.63
C MET A 394 22.58 -2.81 -13.31
N LEU A 395 23.76 -2.72 -12.68
CA LEU A 395 23.95 -1.87 -11.50
C LEU A 395 23.81 -0.37 -11.83
N GLU A 396 24.07 0.03 -13.07
CA GLU A 396 24.03 1.41 -13.52
C GLU A 396 22.77 1.75 -14.35
N ASP A 397 21.99 0.75 -14.78
CA ASP A 397 20.68 0.91 -15.44
C ASP A 397 19.51 1.04 -14.43
N VAL A 398 18.50 1.86 -14.78
CA VAL A 398 17.35 2.12 -13.91
C VAL A 398 16.52 0.85 -13.68
N VAL A 399 16.24 0.06 -14.72
CA VAL A 399 15.37 -1.12 -14.61
C VAL A 399 16.16 -2.32 -14.08
N GLY A 400 17.36 -2.54 -14.60
CA GLY A 400 18.30 -3.57 -14.13
C GLY A 400 18.63 -3.41 -12.64
N SER A 401 18.73 -2.16 -12.14
CA SER A 401 18.96 -1.94 -10.70
C SER A 401 17.76 -2.37 -9.85
N HIS A 402 16.53 -2.24 -10.34
CA HIS A 402 15.34 -2.75 -9.65
C HIS A 402 15.27 -4.29 -9.71
N PHE A 403 15.63 -4.89 -10.84
CA PHE A 403 15.78 -6.35 -10.94
C PHE A 403 16.81 -6.89 -9.94
N LEU A 404 18.00 -6.28 -9.85
CA LEU A 404 19.04 -6.68 -8.89
C LEU A 404 18.62 -6.52 -7.42
N GLN A 405 17.76 -5.54 -7.10
CA GLN A 405 17.18 -5.41 -5.75
C GLN A 405 16.30 -6.63 -5.43
N ALA A 406 15.47 -7.10 -6.37
CA ALA A 406 14.64 -8.29 -6.20
C ALA A 406 15.49 -9.57 -6.08
N VAL A 407 16.52 -9.75 -6.92
CA VAL A 407 17.47 -10.88 -6.84
C VAL A 407 18.06 -10.99 -5.44
N VAL A 408 18.62 -9.90 -4.92
CA VAL A 408 19.26 -9.85 -3.58
C VAL A 408 18.27 -10.17 -2.45
N GLN A 409 17.00 -9.80 -2.63
CA GLN A 409 15.93 -10.10 -1.68
C GLN A 409 15.64 -11.61 -1.63
N VAL A 410 15.53 -12.28 -2.79
CA VAL A 410 15.25 -13.73 -2.87
C VAL A 410 16.46 -14.62 -2.61
N SER A 411 17.70 -14.15 -2.80
CA SER A 411 18.91 -14.97 -2.63
C SER A 411 19.03 -15.63 -1.25
N SER A 412 19.54 -16.86 -1.22
CA SER A 412 20.05 -17.55 -0.05
C SER A 412 21.26 -16.85 0.55
N ASN A 413 21.74 -17.35 1.69
CA ASN A 413 22.99 -16.87 2.28
C ASN A 413 24.20 -17.02 1.35
N ASN A 414 24.24 -18.07 0.52
CA ASN A 414 25.41 -18.42 -0.29
C ASN A 414 25.46 -17.59 -1.58
N LEU A 415 24.35 -17.50 -2.32
CA LEU A 415 24.26 -16.66 -3.50
C LEU A 415 24.39 -15.18 -3.15
N PHE A 416 23.79 -14.74 -2.03
CA PHE A 416 23.96 -13.38 -1.53
C PHE A 416 25.45 -13.06 -1.27
N GLN A 417 26.18 -13.98 -0.61
CA GLN A 417 27.61 -13.79 -0.35
C GLN A 417 28.41 -13.71 -1.66
N ALA A 418 28.12 -14.59 -2.62
CA ALA A 418 28.76 -14.59 -3.94
C ALA A 418 28.55 -13.27 -4.70
N ILE A 419 27.31 -12.78 -4.74
CA ILE A 419 26.97 -11.49 -5.36
C ILE A 419 27.68 -10.35 -4.63
N TYR A 420 27.67 -10.36 -3.29
CA TYR A 420 28.31 -9.34 -2.46
C TYR A 420 29.83 -9.27 -2.71
N ASP A 421 30.55 -10.38 -2.55
CA ASP A 421 32.01 -10.43 -2.67
C ASP A 421 32.51 -10.00 -4.06
N ARG A 422 31.75 -10.32 -5.10
CA ARG A 422 32.13 -10.06 -6.49
C ARG A 422 31.78 -8.64 -6.96
N TYR A 423 30.57 -8.18 -6.64
CA TYR A 423 30.01 -6.95 -7.22
C TYR A 423 29.98 -5.76 -6.26
N PHE A 424 30.00 -5.98 -4.94
CA PHE A 424 29.80 -4.92 -3.94
C PHE A 424 31.00 -4.70 -3.00
N ALA A 425 31.63 -5.75 -2.51
CA ALA A 425 32.76 -5.66 -1.58
C ALA A 425 33.92 -4.86 -2.20
N SER A 426 34.53 -3.97 -1.41
CA SER A 426 35.54 -2.98 -1.85
C SER A 426 35.05 -1.98 -2.91
N LYS A 427 33.76 -1.99 -3.28
CA LYS A 427 33.14 -1.15 -4.30
C LYS A 427 31.98 -0.32 -3.73
N ILE A 428 31.64 -0.49 -2.44
CA ILE A 428 30.50 0.20 -1.80
C ILE A 428 30.62 1.71 -1.96
N ARG A 429 31.83 2.29 -1.84
CA ARG A 429 32.01 3.74 -2.04
C ARG A 429 31.55 4.20 -3.43
N LYS A 430 31.95 3.54 -4.52
CA LYS A 430 31.50 3.91 -5.87
C LYS A 430 29.98 3.78 -5.98
N LEU A 431 29.44 2.63 -5.57
CA LEU A 431 28.04 2.27 -5.77
C LEU A 431 27.08 3.11 -4.91
N ALA A 432 27.44 3.41 -3.66
CA ALA A 432 26.61 4.17 -2.73
C ALA A 432 26.43 5.64 -3.12
N PHE A 433 27.41 6.25 -3.81
CA PHE A 433 27.29 7.61 -4.33
C PHE A 433 26.68 7.68 -5.75
N HIS A 434 26.62 6.56 -6.48
CA HIS A 434 26.04 6.51 -7.83
C HIS A 434 24.51 6.76 -7.81
N PRO A 435 23.93 7.62 -8.69
CA PRO A 435 22.50 7.95 -8.70
C PRO A 435 21.54 6.77 -8.76
N ILE A 436 21.96 5.65 -9.34
CA ILE A 436 21.14 4.44 -9.52
C ILE A 436 21.58 3.32 -8.56
N SER A 437 22.86 2.96 -8.55
CA SER A 437 23.38 1.80 -7.79
C SER A 437 23.21 1.92 -6.27
N ASN A 438 23.07 3.15 -5.74
CA ASN A 438 22.81 3.37 -4.31
C ASN A 438 21.53 2.69 -3.80
N PHE A 439 20.53 2.46 -4.67
CA PHE A 439 19.32 1.72 -4.31
C PHE A 439 19.59 0.22 -4.20
N VAL A 440 20.47 -0.34 -5.04
CA VAL A 440 20.92 -1.72 -4.93
C VAL A 440 21.77 -1.92 -3.66
N VAL A 441 22.65 -0.97 -3.34
CA VAL A 441 23.42 -0.98 -2.07
C VAL A 441 22.49 -0.95 -0.85
N GLN A 442 21.45 -0.11 -0.86
CA GLN A 442 20.42 -0.11 0.19
C GLN A 442 19.77 -1.48 0.35
N SER A 443 19.37 -2.14 -0.76
CA SER A 443 18.77 -3.47 -0.68
C SER A 443 19.75 -4.56 -0.26
N VAL A 444 21.02 -4.51 -0.69
CA VAL A 444 22.09 -5.40 -0.20
C VAL A 444 22.24 -5.28 1.31
N PHE A 445 22.34 -4.06 1.84
CA PHE A 445 22.41 -3.83 3.28
C PHE A 445 21.14 -4.37 3.97
N SER A 446 19.96 -3.91 3.56
CA SER A 446 18.66 -4.35 4.10
C SER A 446 18.45 -5.87 4.08
N CYS A 447 19.06 -6.58 3.13
CA CYS A 447 18.95 -8.03 2.96
C CYS A 447 20.11 -8.84 3.57
N ALA A 448 21.04 -8.24 4.30
CA ALA A 448 22.14 -8.96 4.99
C ALA A 448 21.61 -10.19 5.75
N LYS A 449 22.08 -11.38 5.38
CA LYS A 449 21.48 -12.66 5.80
C LYS A 449 22.01 -13.11 7.16
N ASN A 450 23.22 -12.70 7.54
CA ASN A 450 23.86 -13.04 8.81
C ASN A 450 24.62 -11.85 9.46
N LYS A 451 25.09 -12.04 10.69
CA LYS A 451 25.78 -11.00 11.49
C LYS A 451 27.15 -10.62 10.93
N GLN A 452 27.88 -11.57 10.36
CA GLN A 452 29.21 -11.38 9.79
C GLN A 452 29.17 -10.49 8.54
N GLN A 453 28.19 -10.72 7.66
CA GLN A 453 27.88 -9.85 6.52
C GLN A 453 27.59 -8.41 6.96
N LEU A 454 26.72 -8.23 7.97
CA LEU A 454 26.41 -6.91 8.49
C LEU A 454 27.66 -6.20 9.04
N VAL A 455 28.53 -6.89 9.78
CA VAL A 455 29.79 -6.31 10.27
C VAL A 455 30.72 -5.87 9.13
N ALA A 456 30.87 -6.70 8.08
CA ALA A 456 31.68 -6.33 6.92
C ALA A 456 31.13 -5.09 6.20
N MET A 457 29.80 -5.00 6.04
CA MET A 457 29.14 -3.85 5.43
C MET A 457 29.28 -2.57 6.27
N ILE A 458 29.18 -2.67 7.61
CA ILE A 458 29.41 -1.54 8.52
C ILE A 458 30.88 -1.11 8.49
N ALA A 459 31.82 -2.05 8.41
CA ALA A 459 33.25 -1.73 8.33
C ALA A 459 33.62 -0.98 7.04
N GLU A 460 33.03 -1.34 5.89
CA GLU A 460 33.29 -0.64 4.62
C GLU A 460 32.54 0.70 4.54
N ALA A 461 31.28 0.79 4.99
CA ALA A 461 30.44 1.97 4.85
C ALA A 461 30.54 2.98 6.02
N GLY A 462 30.85 2.52 7.23
CA GLY A 462 30.92 3.33 8.45
C GLY A 462 31.82 4.57 8.34
N PRO A 463 33.06 4.44 7.83
CA PRO A 463 33.97 5.58 7.65
C PRO A 463 33.47 6.68 6.71
N MET A 464 32.41 6.44 5.92
CA MET A 464 31.81 7.42 5.01
C MET A 464 30.37 7.82 5.41
N PHE A 465 29.93 7.55 6.65
CA PHE A 465 28.60 7.95 7.11
C PHE A 465 28.35 9.46 7.00
N GLY A 466 29.30 10.33 7.35
CA GLY A 466 29.15 11.77 7.16
C GLY A 466 28.96 12.15 5.70
N ASP A 467 29.85 11.67 4.82
CA ASP A 467 29.73 11.82 3.36
C ASP A 467 28.34 11.35 2.86
N LEU A 468 27.84 10.20 3.33
CA LEU A 468 26.53 9.65 2.93
C LEU A 468 25.36 10.50 3.44
N LEU A 469 25.39 10.97 4.69
CA LEU A 469 24.33 11.81 5.26
C LEU A 469 24.22 13.14 4.51
N PHE A 470 25.35 13.83 4.29
CA PHE A 470 25.35 15.19 3.76
C PHE A 470 25.36 15.28 2.23
N LYS A 471 25.86 14.25 1.51
CA LYS A 471 25.84 14.21 0.02
C LYS A 471 24.59 13.48 -0.52
N ASN A 472 23.45 13.66 0.16
CA ASN A 472 22.13 13.18 -0.25
C ASN A 472 22.02 11.63 -0.44
N ARG A 473 22.71 10.85 0.40
CA ARG A 473 22.58 9.38 0.48
C ARG A 473 22.17 8.84 1.88
N PRO A 474 21.35 9.54 2.70
CA PRO A 474 21.01 9.07 4.06
C PRO A 474 20.26 7.72 4.08
N GLY A 475 19.60 7.33 2.99
CA GLY A 475 18.97 6.01 2.86
C GLY A 475 19.96 4.85 2.98
N VAL A 476 21.21 5.03 2.55
CA VAL A 476 22.29 4.01 2.67
C VAL A 476 22.64 3.76 4.14
N VAL A 477 22.77 4.84 4.92
CA VAL A 477 23.00 4.78 6.38
C VAL A 477 21.80 4.14 7.08
N ARG A 478 20.58 4.55 6.72
CA ARG A 478 19.35 3.98 7.26
C ARG A 478 19.24 2.47 7.02
N ALA A 479 19.60 1.98 5.83
CA ALA A 479 19.55 0.56 5.51
C ALA A 479 20.43 -0.31 6.43
N LEU A 480 21.59 0.21 6.89
CA LEU A 480 22.43 -0.48 7.88
C LEU A 480 21.82 -0.46 9.28
N ILE A 481 21.17 0.64 9.67
CA ILE A 481 20.44 0.74 10.95
C ILE A 481 19.27 -0.26 10.95
N ASP A 482 18.42 -0.25 9.92
CA ASP A 482 17.28 -1.16 9.79
C ASP A 482 17.73 -2.64 9.75
N SER A 483 18.91 -2.92 9.20
CA SER A 483 19.52 -4.26 9.24
C SER A 483 20.06 -4.64 10.61
N SER A 484 20.59 -3.67 11.36
CA SER A 484 21.03 -3.84 12.75
C SER A 484 19.84 -4.10 13.68
N VAL A 485 18.70 -3.45 13.42
CA VAL A 485 17.40 -3.77 14.05
C VAL A 485 17.00 -5.22 13.72
N ARG A 486 16.96 -5.61 12.44
CA ARG A 486 16.51 -6.94 12.00
C ARG A 486 17.38 -8.09 12.51
N LEU A 487 18.71 -7.96 12.44
CA LEU A 487 19.67 -8.98 12.87
C LEU A 487 20.03 -8.91 14.36
N GLN A 488 19.50 -7.90 15.07
CA GLN A 488 19.72 -7.65 16.50
C GLN A 488 21.22 -7.60 16.86
N TYR A 489 22.00 -6.88 16.05
CA TYR A 489 23.47 -6.87 16.11
C TYR A 489 24.05 -5.60 15.45
N GLY A 490 25.35 -5.33 15.61
CA GLY A 490 26.05 -4.20 14.93
C GLY A 490 25.69 -2.79 15.41
N HIS A 491 24.76 -2.65 16.36
CA HIS A 491 24.25 -1.35 16.81
C HIS A 491 25.35 -0.43 17.40
N LYS A 492 26.36 -0.98 18.11
CA LYS A 492 27.47 -0.18 18.68
C LYS A 492 28.35 0.42 17.58
N ASP A 493 28.66 -0.38 16.57
CA ASP A 493 29.49 0.02 15.43
C ASP A 493 28.77 1.07 14.57
N VAL A 494 27.46 0.89 14.32
CA VAL A 494 26.62 1.85 13.60
C VAL A 494 26.46 3.18 14.34
N ILE A 495 26.26 3.16 15.66
CA ILE A 495 26.20 4.40 16.47
C ILE A 495 27.58 5.09 16.49
N SER A 496 28.68 4.33 16.60
CA SER A 496 30.03 4.92 16.53
C SER A 496 30.32 5.55 15.17
N ALA A 497 29.85 4.94 14.08
CA ALA A 497 29.98 5.50 12.74
C ALA A 497 29.13 6.77 12.56
N LEU A 498 27.94 6.84 13.19
CA LEU A 498 27.13 8.06 13.21
C LEU A 498 27.82 9.19 13.99
N TYR A 499 28.40 8.91 15.16
CA TYR A 499 29.16 9.91 15.91
C TYR A 499 30.33 10.48 15.10
N ASN A 500 31.14 9.61 14.50
CA ASN A 500 32.24 10.03 13.64
C ASN A 500 31.74 10.82 12.41
N GLY A 501 30.62 10.40 11.81
CA GLY A 501 30.03 11.05 10.63
C GLY A 501 29.32 12.38 10.91
N LEU A 502 28.99 12.69 12.17
CA LEU A 502 28.34 13.94 12.61
C LEU A 502 29.32 14.89 13.33
N ASP A 503 30.60 14.54 13.39
CA ASP A 503 31.65 15.20 14.19
C ASP A 503 31.33 15.28 15.69
N ALA A 504 30.68 14.25 16.24
CA ALA A 504 30.21 14.19 17.64
C ALA A 504 31.03 13.23 18.52
N ASN A 505 32.25 13.66 18.86
CA ASN A 505 33.28 12.87 19.51
C ASN A 505 33.24 12.92 21.04
N THR A 506 32.92 14.06 21.65
CA THR A 506 32.85 14.25 23.12
C THR A 506 31.45 13.91 23.68
N GLN A 507 31.31 13.77 25.00
CA GLN A 507 30.00 13.49 25.58
C GLN A 507 29.01 14.66 25.42
N GLU A 508 29.50 15.90 25.48
CA GLU A 508 28.68 17.10 25.26
C GLU A 508 28.15 17.14 23.81
N GLU A 509 29.00 16.84 22.83
CA GLU A 509 28.60 16.69 21.43
C GLU A 509 27.56 15.58 21.21
N ARG A 510 27.72 14.44 21.89
CA ARG A 510 26.80 13.30 21.78
C ARG A 510 25.42 13.56 22.37
N ASN A 511 25.32 14.48 23.33
CA ASN A 511 24.04 14.91 23.88
C ASN A 511 23.17 15.64 22.83
N GLU A 512 23.77 16.15 21.75
CA GLU A 512 23.07 16.78 20.62
C GLU A 512 22.68 15.80 19.49
N LEU A 513 23.02 14.51 19.58
CA LEU A 513 22.78 13.50 18.52
C LEU A 513 21.38 13.57 17.89
N ILE A 514 20.33 13.77 18.69
CA ILE A 514 18.95 13.86 18.19
C ILE A 514 18.71 15.10 17.32
N ASN A 515 19.32 16.25 17.66
CA ASN A 515 19.26 17.48 16.88
C ASN A 515 20.10 17.35 15.60
N LEU A 516 21.34 16.86 15.72
CA LEU A 516 22.25 16.65 14.59
C LEU A 516 21.61 15.75 13.52
N LEU A 517 20.93 14.69 13.94
CA LEU A 517 20.16 13.83 13.04
C LEU A 517 18.87 14.48 12.53
N ALA A 518 18.06 15.12 13.38
CA ALA A 518 16.77 15.68 12.99
C ALA A 518 16.90 16.78 11.93
N PHE A 519 17.96 17.58 11.99
CA PHE A 519 18.25 18.65 11.04
C PHE A 519 19.24 18.24 9.94
N LEU A 520 19.86 17.05 10.05
CA LEU A 520 21.00 16.58 9.26
C LEU A 520 22.09 17.66 9.13
N ILE A 521 22.75 17.93 10.25
CA ILE A 521 23.82 18.92 10.39
C ILE A 521 24.98 18.33 11.23
N THR A 522 26.21 18.76 10.95
CA THR A 522 27.40 18.42 11.76
C THR A 522 27.37 19.19 13.08
N TYR A 523 28.04 18.70 14.12
CA TYR A 523 28.13 19.44 15.38
C TYR A 523 28.80 20.83 15.24
N PRO A 524 29.94 20.99 14.53
CA PRO A 524 30.57 22.29 14.36
C PRO A 524 29.70 23.34 13.68
N ASP A 525 28.73 22.94 12.84
CA ASP A 525 27.82 23.87 12.19
C ASP A 525 26.52 24.07 12.97
N PHE A 526 26.07 23.05 13.71
CA PHE A 526 24.95 23.16 14.64
C PHE A 526 25.18 24.23 15.72
N VAL A 527 26.38 24.26 16.34
CA VAL A 527 26.73 25.25 17.37
C VAL A 527 26.73 26.69 16.85
N LYS A 528 26.89 26.89 15.53
CA LYS A 528 26.85 28.21 14.88
C LYS A 528 25.44 28.58 14.36
N ALA A 529 24.51 27.63 14.34
CA ALA A 529 23.20 27.80 13.73
C ALA A 529 22.18 28.43 14.70
N ASP A 530 21.26 29.21 14.14
CA ASP A 530 20.05 29.62 14.85
C ASP A 530 19.08 28.42 14.90
N TYR A 531 18.97 27.78 16.07
CA TYR A 531 18.16 26.58 16.29
C TYR A 531 16.71 26.78 15.84
N ASP A 532 16.12 27.95 16.08
CA ASP A 532 14.71 28.23 15.76
C ASP A 532 14.47 28.38 14.24
N ARG A 533 15.54 28.39 13.44
CA ARG A 533 15.51 28.38 11.96
C ARG A 533 15.93 27.05 11.35
N LEU A 534 16.36 26.06 12.13
CA LEU A 534 16.81 24.78 11.59
C LEU A 534 15.63 23.96 11.04
N PRO A 535 15.61 23.62 9.74
CA PRO A 535 14.50 22.88 9.15
C PRO A 535 14.67 21.38 9.35
N PHE A 536 13.67 20.73 9.95
CA PHE A 536 13.61 19.27 10.06
C PHE A 536 13.79 18.60 8.70
N LYS A 537 14.55 17.49 8.69
CA LYS A 537 14.77 16.66 7.51
C LYS A 537 14.06 15.33 7.70
N ILE A 538 13.15 15.01 6.78
CA ILE A 538 12.39 13.76 6.78
C ILE A 538 13.32 12.53 6.88
N GLN A 539 14.46 12.55 6.16
CA GLN A 539 15.44 11.45 6.20
C GLN A 539 16.12 11.33 7.57
N GLY A 540 16.40 12.44 8.24
CA GLY A 540 16.91 12.50 9.61
C GLY A 540 15.92 11.93 10.62
N ALA A 541 14.66 12.36 10.54
CA ALA A 541 13.58 11.82 11.36
C ALA A 541 13.36 10.31 11.14
N LEU A 542 13.50 9.81 9.90
CA LEU A 542 13.44 8.37 9.59
C LEU A 542 14.63 7.60 10.16
N ILE A 543 15.84 8.16 10.12
CA ILE A 543 17.03 7.57 10.77
C ILE A 543 16.82 7.48 12.28
N ILE A 544 16.34 8.54 12.93
CA ILE A 544 16.03 8.54 14.38
C ILE A 544 14.98 7.47 14.70
N GLN A 545 13.90 7.39 13.90
CA GLN A 545 12.87 6.35 14.06
C GLN A 545 13.43 4.93 13.94
N SER A 546 14.40 4.69 13.05
CA SER A 546 15.11 3.40 12.94
C SER A 546 16.00 3.12 14.15
N ILE A 547 16.74 4.12 14.67
CA ILE A 547 17.58 4.00 15.88
C ILE A 547 16.74 3.65 17.11
N ILE A 548 15.54 4.22 17.25
CA ILE A 548 14.59 3.94 18.33
C ILE A 548 14.10 2.47 18.34
N GLN A 549 14.24 1.74 17.23
CA GLN A 549 13.94 0.30 17.16
C GLN A 549 15.16 -0.60 17.40
N LEU A 550 16.35 -0.05 17.65
CA LEU A 550 17.53 -0.85 17.97
C LEU A 550 17.33 -1.55 19.33
N PRO A 551 17.69 -2.84 19.43
CA PRO A 551 17.42 -3.63 20.62
C PRO A 551 18.42 -3.37 21.75
N GLY A 552 18.00 -3.73 22.98
CA GLY A 552 18.85 -3.64 24.16
C GLY A 552 19.25 -2.21 24.50
N ASP A 553 20.54 -1.98 24.67
CA ASP A 553 21.14 -0.65 24.90
C ASP A 553 21.30 0.18 23.61
N GLY A 554 21.05 -0.37 22.42
CA GLY A 554 21.26 0.30 21.13
C GLY A 554 20.46 1.60 20.93
N GLN A 555 19.30 1.74 21.58
CA GLN A 555 18.49 2.98 21.57
C GLN A 555 18.84 3.97 22.69
N ALA A 556 19.68 3.60 23.68
CA ALA A 556 20.03 4.50 24.78
C ALA A 556 20.71 5.81 24.29
N PRO A 557 21.67 5.79 23.34
CA PRO A 557 22.31 7.01 22.81
C PRO A 557 21.35 8.11 22.35
N ILE A 558 20.26 7.74 21.66
CA ILE A 558 19.29 8.73 21.15
C ILE A 558 18.34 9.21 22.24
N MET A 559 18.05 8.37 23.24
CA MET A 559 17.22 8.74 24.39
C MET A 559 17.98 9.60 25.41
N ASP A 560 19.26 9.32 25.64
CA ASP A 560 20.11 10.14 26.51
C ASP A 560 20.31 11.53 25.88
N SER A 561 20.46 11.60 24.56
CA SER A 561 20.40 12.86 23.81
C SER A 561 19.04 13.56 23.97
N PHE A 562 17.92 12.86 23.79
CA PHE A 562 16.57 13.41 23.99
C PHE A 562 16.35 14.05 25.38
N PHE A 563 16.78 13.40 26.47
CA PHE A 563 16.64 13.96 27.82
C PHE A 563 17.68 15.04 28.15
N SER A 564 18.72 15.19 27.34
CA SER A 564 19.68 16.30 27.47
C SER A 564 19.14 17.60 26.87
N GLN A 565 18.06 17.52 26.09
CA GLN A 565 17.45 18.69 25.44
C GLN A 565 16.51 19.46 26.35
N ASP A 566 16.38 20.76 26.08
CA ASP A 566 15.39 21.61 26.72
C ASP A 566 13.95 21.09 26.48
N SER A 567 13.14 21.13 27.53
CA SER A 567 11.79 20.56 27.49
C SER A 567 10.81 21.41 26.66
N ALA A 568 11.02 22.73 26.54
CA ALA A 568 10.21 23.55 25.65
C ALA A 568 10.55 23.30 24.16
N ARG A 569 11.82 23.02 23.85
CA ARG A 569 12.23 22.51 22.52
C ARG A 569 11.59 21.16 22.19
N MET A 570 11.62 20.18 23.09
CA MET A 570 10.98 18.88 22.85
C MET A 570 9.45 18.98 22.77
N TYR A 571 8.84 19.96 23.45
CA TYR A 571 7.42 20.28 23.27
C TYR A 571 7.12 20.89 21.89
N SER A 572 8.00 21.74 21.32
CA SER A 572 7.77 22.29 19.97
C SER A 572 7.81 21.21 18.88
N TRP A 573 8.65 20.18 19.04
CA TRP A 573 8.71 19.02 18.15
C TRP A 573 7.36 18.30 18.02
N CYS A 574 6.55 18.28 19.09
CA CYS A 574 5.22 17.64 19.08
C CYS A 574 4.23 18.30 18.10
N LYS A 575 4.51 19.52 17.63
CA LYS A 575 3.70 20.29 16.67
C LYS A 575 4.34 20.39 15.27
N ASP A 576 5.48 19.72 15.06
CA ASP A 576 6.15 19.64 13.75
C ASP A 576 5.75 18.34 13.00
N PRO A 577 5.59 18.34 11.65
CA PRO A 577 5.22 17.15 10.89
C PRO A 577 6.23 15.99 10.97
N SER A 578 7.51 16.28 11.20
CA SER A 578 8.60 15.30 11.33
C SER A 578 8.94 15.04 12.80
N GLY A 579 9.03 16.10 13.61
CA GLY A 579 9.29 16.03 15.06
C GLY A 579 8.25 15.17 15.78
N SER A 580 6.96 15.34 15.47
CA SER A 580 5.88 14.53 16.06
C SER A 580 6.07 13.03 15.84
N ARG A 581 6.48 12.62 14.63
CA ARG A 581 6.72 11.22 14.28
C ARG A 581 7.90 10.60 15.01
N ILE A 582 8.90 11.40 15.40
CA ILE A 582 9.99 10.96 16.29
C ILE A 582 9.40 10.63 17.67
N ILE A 583 8.62 11.55 18.26
CA ILE A 583 8.00 11.36 19.58
C ILE A 583 7.03 10.18 19.59
N GLU A 584 6.20 10.02 18.53
CA GLU A 584 5.34 8.84 18.35
C GLU A 584 6.15 7.53 18.35
N SER A 585 7.29 7.48 17.65
CA SER A 585 8.13 6.29 17.60
C SER A 585 8.73 5.93 18.97
N ILE A 586 9.17 6.92 19.75
CA ILE A 586 9.65 6.72 21.15
C ILE A 586 8.54 6.08 22.00
N LEU A 587 7.32 6.60 21.90
CA LEU A 587 6.16 6.10 22.65
C LEU A 587 5.71 4.72 22.16
N ALA A 588 5.80 4.43 20.85
CA ALA A 588 5.36 3.17 20.25
C ALA A 588 6.37 2.02 20.42
N SER A 589 7.68 2.28 20.30
CA SER A 589 8.75 1.26 20.24
C SER A 589 8.72 0.27 21.39
N ALA A 590 8.79 -1.03 21.09
CA ALA A 590 8.89 -2.07 22.12
C ALA A 590 10.25 -2.09 22.84
N GLN A 591 11.29 -1.50 22.23
CA GLN A 591 12.65 -1.48 22.78
C GLN A 591 12.86 -0.37 23.83
N VAL A 592 12.06 0.71 23.78
CA VAL A 592 12.16 1.82 24.74
C VAL A 592 11.53 1.39 26.09
N PRO A 593 12.27 1.42 27.21
CA PRO A 593 11.75 0.99 28.51
C PRO A 593 10.52 1.77 28.99
N ALA A 594 9.62 1.10 29.72
CA ALA A 594 8.41 1.74 30.25
C ALA A 594 8.70 2.91 31.21
N THR A 595 9.81 2.85 31.94
CA THR A 595 10.34 3.95 32.78
C THR A 595 10.74 5.15 31.94
N THR A 596 11.45 4.91 30.83
CA THR A 596 11.84 5.93 29.85
C THR A 596 10.61 6.59 29.23
N LYS A 597 9.64 5.80 28.75
CA LYS A 597 8.37 6.32 28.23
C LYS A 597 7.60 7.15 29.26
N ARG A 598 7.68 6.82 30.54
CA ARG A 598 7.05 7.62 31.60
C ARG A 598 7.69 9.01 31.71
N LYS A 599 9.03 9.12 31.73
CA LYS A 599 9.74 10.41 31.71
C LYS A 599 9.33 11.30 30.54
N VAL A 600 9.19 10.72 29.34
CA VAL A 600 8.73 11.44 28.13
C VAL A 600 7.31 11.99 28.32
N ARG A 601 6.38 11.21 28.89
CA ARG A 601 5.01 11.69 29.19
C ARG A 601 5.01 12.79 30.25
N GLU A 602 5.86 12.68 31.26
CA GLU A 602 5.94 13.67 32.35
C GLU A 602 6.28 15.07 31.80
N GLN A 603 7.15 15.19 30.79
CA GLN A 603 7.48 16.46 30.11
C GLN A 603 6.29 17.14 29.41
N PHE A 604 5.24 16.39 29.02
CA PHE A 604 4.08 16.95 28.30
C PHE A 604 2.88 17.23 29.20
N SER A 605 3.00 16.98 30.51
CA SER A 605 1.92 17.26 31.46
C SER A 605 1.68 18.77 31.59
N GLY A 606 0.42 19.17 31.79
CA GLY A 606 -0.03 20.56 31.73
C GLY A 606 -0.29 21.09 30.31
N HIS A 607 0.07 20.34 29.26
CA HIS A 607 0.00 20.79 27.87
C HIS A 607 -0.87 19.90 26.96
N TYR A 608 -1.54 18.86 27.49
CA TYR A 608 -2.27 17.90 26.66
C TYR A 608 -3.45 18.53 25.91
N ALA A 609 -4.12 19.52 26.51
CA ALA A 609 -5.20 20.25 25.85
C ALA A 609 -4.69 21.11 24.67
N ASP A 610 -3.48 21.66 24.75
CA ASP A 610 -2.90 22.49 23.68
C ASP A 610 -2.32 21.64 22.55
N LEU A 611 -1.86 20.42 22.86
CA LEU A 611 -1.50 19.42 21.85
C LEU A 611 -2.73 18.90 21.12
N ALA A 612 -3.83 18.63 21.83
CA ALA A 612 -5.07 18.12 21.23
C ALA A 612 -5.77 19.10 20.27
N LEU A 613 -5.46 20.40 20.36
CA LEU A 613 -5.90 21.42 19.39
C LEU A 613 -5.05 21.42 18.10
N ASP A 614 -3.83 20.90 18.13
CA ASP A 614 -2.89 20.88 17.02
C ASP A 614 -3.06 19.66 16.10
N ARG A 615 -2.78 19.84 14.81
CA ARG A 615 -2.87 18.79 13.78
C ARG A 615 -1.94 17.60 14.05
N TYR A 616 -0.73 17.86 14.55
CA TYR A 616 0.27 16.83 14.84
C TYR A 616 0.26 16.47 16.33
N GLY A 617 0.10 17.47 17.21
CA GLY A 617 0.01 17.29 18.65
C GLY A 617 -1.13 16.35 19.08
N SER A 618 -2.26 16.34 18.37
CA SER A 618 -3.38 15.43 18.67
C SER A 618 -2.99 13.95 18.52
N HIS A 619 -2.13 13.61 17.56
CA HIS A 619 -1.56 12.27 17.43
C HIS A 619 -0.59 11.92 18.58
N ILE A 620 0.12 12.91 19.14
CA ILE A 620 0.93 12.71 20.36
C ILE A 620 0.04 12.38 21.55
N VAL A 621 -1.09 13.07 21.74
CA VAL A 621 -2.02 12.76 22.83
C VAL A 621 -2.57 11.32 22.69
N ASP A 622 -2.96 10.90 21.48
CA ASP A 622 -3.38 9.52 21.21
C ASP A 622 -2.25 8.49 21.44
N ALA A 623 -1.00 8.81 21.10
CA ALA A 623 0.16 7.94 21.33
C ALA A 623 0.47 7.80 22.83
N VAL A 624 0.47 8.92 23.56
CA VAL A 624 0.61 8.97 25.02
C VAL A 624 -0.50 8.15 25.69
N TRP A 625 -1.75 8.35 25.27
CA TRP A 625 -2.94 7.66 25.80
C TRP A 625 -2.85 6.13 25.74
N LYS A 626 -2.26 5.58 24.66
CA LYS A 626 -2.09 4.12 24.45
C LYS A 626 -1.08 3.47 25.41
N VAL A 627 -0.16 4.26 25.98
CA VAL A 627 0.94 3.79 26.86
C VAL A 627 0.90 4.39 28.28
N ALA A 628 -0.09 5.24 28.55
CA ALA A 628 -0.38 5.81 29.86
C ALA A 628 -1.05 4.77 30.79
N ASP A 629 -0.64 4.78 32.05
CA ASP A 629 -1.34 4.11 33.15
C ASP A 629 -2.61 4.90 33.55
N ILE A 630 -3.49 4.29 34.35
CA ILE A 630 -4.75 4.93 34.80
C ILE A 630 -4.51 6.32 35.41
N THR A 631 -3.44 6.50 36.20
CA THR A 631 -3.11 7.76 36.87
C THR A 631 -2.71 8.86 35.86
N SER A 632 -1.87 8.53 34.87
CA SER A 632 -1.53 9.46 33.79
C SER A 632 -2.77 9.77 32.93
N LYS A 633 -3.60 8.76 32.64
CA LYS A 633 -4.86 8.91 31.89
C LYS A 633 -5.82 9.88 32.59
N GLU A 634 -5.97 9.79 33.91
CA GLU A 634 -6.82 10.70 34.69
C GLU A 634 -6.29 12.14 34.64
N THR A 635 -4.97 12.33 34.69
CA THR A 635 -4.33 13.65 34.49
C THR A 635 -4.63 14.21 33.10
N ILE A 636 -4.43 13.43 32.04
CA ILE A 636 -4.70 13.84 30.64
C ILE A 636 -6.16 14.27 30.48
N VAL A 637 -7.13 13.46 30.91
CA VAL A 637 -8.55 13.81 30.73
C VAL A 637 -8.98 14.98 31.59
N ARG A 638 -8.41 15.15 32.79
CA ARG A 638 -8.65 16.34 33.61
C ARG A 638 -8.19 17.62 32.91
N GLU A 639 -7.06 17.61 32.20
CA GLU A 639 -6.62 18.74 31.37
C GLU A 639 -7.54 18.97 30.16
N LEU A 640 -7.92 17.91 29.45
CA LEU A 640 -8.82 18.01 28.29
C LEU A 640 -10.20 18.60 28.67
N VAL A 641 -10.76 18.21 29.82
CA VAL A 641 -12.05 18.72 30.29
C VAL A 641 -12.00 20.22 30.65
N GLN A 642 -10.83 20.76 31.03
CA GLN A 642 -10.69 22.20 31.33
C GLN A 642 -10.81 23.09 30.07
N LYS A 643 -10.47 22.58 28.89
CA LYS A 643 -10.61 23.29 27.59
C LYS A 643 -11.62 22.62 26.65
N GLU A 644 -12.60 21.90 27.20
CA GLU A 644 -13.55 21.07 26.44
C GLU A 644 -14.26 21.83 25.32
N THR A 645 -14.73 23.05 25.56
CA THR A 645 -15.41 23.87 24.54
C THR A 645 -14.53 24.15 23.33
N GLN A 646 -13.28 24.58 23.56
CA GLN A 646 -12.31 24.83 22.48
C GLN A 646 -11.96 23.55 21.72
N LEU A 647 -11.88 22.42 22.42
CA LEU A 647 -11.60 21.11 21.82
C LEU A 647 -12.80 20.57 21.01
N GLN A 648 -14.04 20.87 21.40
CA GLN A 648 -15.25 20.53 20.65
C GLN A 648 -15.36 21.33 19.34
N ASP A 649 -14.88 22.58 19.31
CA ASP A 649 -14.85 23.39 18.09
C ASP A 649 -13.76 22.90 17.09
N SER A 650 -12.71 22.23 17.58
CA SER A 650 -11.65 21.64 16.74
C SER A 650 -12.04 20.28 16.17
N GLN A 651 -11.66 20.00 14.91
CA GLN A 651 -11.80 18.67 14.32
C GLN A 651 -10.90 17.64 15.04
N PHE A 652 -9.66 18.03 15.37
CA PHE A 652 -8.71 17.17 16.06
C PHE A 652 -9.08 16.98 17.54
N GLY A 653 -9.48 18.08 18.20
CA GLY A 653 -9.89 18.06 19.61
C GLY A 653 -11.08 17.14 19.87
N ARG A 654 -12.09 17.14 19.01
CA ARG A 654 -13.24 16.21 19.09
C ARG A 654 -12.83 14.73 19.03
N ILE A 655 -11.86 14.39 18.18
CA ILE A 655 -11.35 13.03 18.06
C ILE A 655 -10.65 12.63 19.37
N VAL A 656 -9.77 13.48 19.90
CA VAL A 656 -9.05 13.21 21.16
C VAL A 656 -10.02 13.11 22.36
N LEU A 657 -10.99 14.02 22.48
CA LEU A 657 -12.02 13.99 23.53
C LEU A 657 -12.82 12.67 23.51
N ARG A 658 -13.18 12.19 22.31
CA ARG A 658 -13.86 10.90 22.12
C ARG A 658 -12.95 9.73 22.48
N ASN A 659 -11.71 9.72 22.00
CA ASN A 659 -10.75 8.63 22.23
C ASN A 659 -10.42 8.45 23.72
N CYS A 660 -10.35 9.54 24.48
CA CYS A 660 -10.10 9.51 25.92
C CYS A 660 -11.38 9.37 26.78
N GLY A 661 -12.58 9.43 26.16
CA GLY A 661 -13.86 9.33 26.85
C GLY A 661 -14.15 10.50 27.80
N ALA A 662 -13.75 11.73 27.44
CA ALA A 662 -13.79 12.90 28.32
C ALA A 662 -15.20 13.25 28.84
N GLU A 663 -16.23 13.12 27.99
CA GLU A 663 -17.63 13.35 28.37
C GLU A 663 -18.09 12.35 29.46
N GLN A 664 -17.69 11.08 29.36
CA GLN A 664 -18.00 10.06 30.36
C GLN A 664 -17.31 10.39 31.68
N TYR A 665 -16.03 10.77 31.64
CA TYR A 665 -15.28 11.17 32.84
C TYR A 665 -15.92 12.37 33.54
N LYS A 666 -16.30 13.42 32.79
CA LYS A 666 -16.98 14.61 33.30
C LYS A 666 -18.34 14.29 33.96
N ARG A 667 -19.10 13.33 33.41
CA ARG A 667 -20.39 12.90 33.98
C ARG A 667 -20.26 11.97 35.17
N ARG A 668 -19.38 10.97 35.10
CA ARG A 668 -19.21 9.89 36.10
C ARG A 668 -17.77 9.35 36.07
N ALA A 669 -16.86 10.04 36.76
CA ALA A 669 -15.44 9.65 36.82
C ALA A 669 -15.22 8.19 37.27
N ASP A 670 -15.98 7.68 38.23
CA ASP A 670 -15.80 6.32 38.75
C ASP A 670 -16.12 5.22 37.73
N THR A 671 -17.19 5.39 36.94
CA THR A 671 -17.53 4.40 35.88
C THR A 671 -16.53 4.45 34.73
N TRP A 672 -15.92 5.61 34.48
CA TRP A 672 -14.80 5.75 33.54
C TRP A 672 -13.53 5.07 34.08
N ARG A 673 -13.19 5.23 35.38
CA ARG A 673 -12.04 4.56 36.01
C ARG A 673 -12.19 3.04 35.96
N GLU A 674 -13.41 2.53 36.20
CA GLU A 674 -13.71 1.11 36.10
C GLU A 674 -13.56 0.59 34.65
N ARG A 675 -14.06 1.34 33.65
CA ARG A 675 -13.89 1.02 32.22
C ARG A 675 -12.41 0.92 31.85
N GLU A 676 -11.59 1.92 32.20
CA GLU A 676 -10.16 1.93 31.90
C GLU A 676 -9.39 0.81 32.64
N ARG A 677 -9.71 0.55 33.93
CA ARG A 677 -9.19 -0.62 34.68
C ARG A 677 -9.60 -1.94 34.04
N GLY A 678 -10.78 -2.03 33.43
CA GLY A 678 -11.23 -3.21 32.67
C GLY A 678 -10.42 -3.41 31.40
N LEU A 679 -10.16 -2.34 30.64
CA LEU A 679 -9.35 -2.38 29.43
C LEU A 679 -7.88 -2.73 29.71
N GLU A 680 -7.29 -2.19 30.77
CA GLU A 680 -5.90 -2.50 31.16
C GLU A 680 -5.75 -3.95 31.65
N ARG A 681 -6.69 -4.46 32.45
CA ARG A 681 -6.75 -5.89 32.82
C ARG A 681 -6.83 -6.80 31.60
N LYS A 682 -7.71 -6.49 30.63
CA LYS A 682 -7.78 -7.22 29.35
C LYS A 682 -6.43 -7.19 28.61
N LYS A 683 -5.84 -6.00 28.44
CA LYS A 683 -4.53 -5.83 27.77
C LYS A 683 -3.42 -6.65 28.45
N HIS A 684 -3.44 -6.77 29.77
CA HIS A 684 -2.49 -7.61 30.50
C HIS A 684 -2.75 -9.11 30.28
N MET A 685 -4.00 -9.58 30.42
CA MET A 685 -4.35 -11.00 30.23
C MET A 685 -4.04 -11.52 28.80
N PHE A 686 -4.22 -10.68 27.77
CA PHE A 686 -3.87 -11.06 26.39
C PHE A 686 -2.38 -10.90 26.05
N LYS A 687 -1.58 -10.25 26.90
CA LYS A 687 -0.14 -10.05 26.65
C LYS A 687 0.62 -11.39 26.60
N ASP A 688 0.26 -12.31 27.47
CA ASP A 688 0.96 -13.60 27.63
C ASP A 688 0.51 -14.63 26.57
N ILE A 689 -0.64 -14.41 25.94
CA ILE A 689 -1.16 -15.22 24.82
C ILE A 689 -0.53 -14.80 23.48
N LEU A 690 -0.05 -13.55 23.36
CA LEU A 690 0.38 -12.95 22.09
C LEU A 690 1.91 -12.86 21.89
N GLY A 691 2.73 -13.43 22.80
CA GLY A 691 4.19 -13.45 22.68
C GLY A 691 4.76 -14.84 22.32
N PRO A 692 5.97 -14.97 21.74
CA PRO A 692 6.69 -14.04 20.86
C PRO A 692 6.69 -14.53 19.39
N LYS A 693 5.66 -15.29 18.96
CA LYS A 693 5.60 -15.86 17.59
C LYS A 693 4.99 -14.95 16.51
N LEU A 694 4.53 -13.74 16.86
CA LEU A 694 3.91 -12.78 15.92
C LEU A 694 4.56 -11.39 15.94
N ALA A 695 5.84 -11.29 16.34
CA ALA A 695 6.63 -10.07 16.23
C ALA A 695 7.07 -9.71 14.78
N VAL A 696 6.32 -10.20 13.78
CA VAL A 696 6.40 -9.79 12.37
C VAL A 696 4.97 -9.74 11.81
N ASN A 697 4.14 -8.81 12.31
CA ASN A 697 3.04 -8.12 11.61
C ASN A 697 2.21 -7.33 12.63
N GLY A 698 2.07 -6.02 12.44
CA GLY A 698 1.27 -5.17 13.32
C GLY A 698 -0.23 -5.35 13.08
N ALA A 699 -0.99 -5.64 14.14
CA ALA A 699 -2.43 -5.81 14.09
C ALA A 699 -3.20 -4.59 14.65
N GLN A 700 -4.29 -4.21 13.98
CA GLN A 700 -5.33 -3.33 14.52
C GLN A 700 -6.41 -4.16 15.26
N PRO A 701 -7.20 -3.55 16.16
CA PRO A 701 -8.09 -4.31 17.05
C PRO A 701 -9.38 -4.79 16.36
N LEU A 702 -9.72 -6.06 16.59
CA LEU A 702 -10.98 -6.69 16.20
C LEU A 702 -12.16 -6.11 17.02
N THR A 703 -13.24 -5.73 16.33
CA THR A 703 -14.56 -5.50 16.93
C THR A 703 -15.40 -6.76 16.85
N SER A 704 -15.79 -7.31 18.00
CA SER A 704 -16.53 -8.57 18.09
C SER A 704 -18.05 -8.39 17.94
N ASN A 705 -18.62 -8.92 16.86
CA ASN A 705 -20.01 -9.40 16.86
C ASN A 705 -19.99 -10.91 17.12
N VAL A 706 -20.68 -11.37 18.16
CA VAL A 706 -20.79 -12.79 18.51
C VAL A 706 -22.22 -13.25 18.19
N GLU A 707 -22.39 -13.95 17.08
CA GLU A 707 -23.60 -14.74 16.86
C GLU A 707 -23.49 -16.11 17.51
N VAL A 708 -24.57 -16.52 18.18
CA VAL A 708 -24.66 -17.79 18.90
C VAL A 708 -25.27 -18.83 17.97
N LYS A 709 -24.52 -19.88 17.62
CA LYS A 709 -25.08 -21.12 17.06
C LYS A 709 -24.79 -22.32 17.94
N LYS A 710 -25.85 -23.10 18.19
CA LYS A 710 -25.88 -24.30 19.05
C LYS A 710 -25.03 -25.40 18.43
N SER A 711 -24.24 -26.11 19.26
CA SER A 711 -23.63 -27.39 18.88
C SER A 711 -24.48 -28.56 19.37
N THR A 712 -24.75 -29.49 18.46
CA THR A 712 -25.48 -30.74 18.69
C THR A 712 -24.58 -31.76 19.41
N LYS A 713 -25.19 -32.69 20.15
CA LYS A 713 -24.45 -33.80 20.80
C LYS A 713 -23.98 -34.83 19.77
N GLU A 714 -22.74 -35.28 19.88
CA GLU A 714 -22.40 -36.70 19.67
C GLU A 714 -21.11 -37.09 20.41
N SER A 715 -20.93 -38.38 20.65
CA SER A 715 -19.95 -38.94 21.60
C SER A 715 -19.13 -40.07 20.97
N PRO A 716 -17.88 -40.32 21.43
CA PRO A 716 -17.56 -41.72 21.77
C PRO A 716 -16.57 -41.98 22.94
N THR A 717 -16.93 -42.99 23.75
CA THR A 717 -16.11 -44.08 24.35
C THR A 717 -14.72 -43.89 25.04
N LYS A 718 -14.75 -43.79 26.38
CA LYS A 718 -14.09 -44.63 27.44
C LYS A 718 -12.80 -45.49 27.21
N LYS A 719 -11.93 -45.47 28.25
CA LYS A 719 -10.83 -46.40 28.74
C LYS A 719 -9.39 -46.04 28.27
N LYS A 720 -8.31 -46.17 29.08
CA LYS A 720 -8.11 -46.71 30.46
C LYS A 720 -6.78 -46.20 31.11
N LYS A 721 -6.81 -45.92 32.43
CA LYS A 721 -5.76 -45.95 33.50
C LYS A 721 -4.24 -45.86 33.16
N ASN A 722 -3.53 -44.98 33.88
CA ASN A 722 -2.62 -45.39 35.01
C ASN A 722 -2.35 -44.24 36.02
N GLU A 723 -1.95 -44.57 37.25
CA GLU A 723 -1.97 -43.66 38.43
C GLU A 723 -0.59 -43.41 39.07
N ARG A 724 -0.37 -42.20 39.63
CA ARG A 724 0.32 -41.83 40.92
C ARG A 724 0.76 -40.34 40.87
N LYS A 725 0.04 -39.38 41.47
CA LYS A 725 -0.10 -38.98 42.91
C LYS A 725 1.03 -38.11 43.48
N LEU A 726 0.76 -36.80 43.64
CA LEU A 726 0.86 -35.92 44.83
C LEU A 726 0.48 -34.49 44.33
N SER A 727 -0.67 -33.90 44.67
CA SER A 727 -1.13 -33.27 45.94
C SER A 727 -0.76 -31.79 46.09
N GLU A 728 -1.66 -30.90 45.69
CA GLU A 728 -2.01 -29.66 46.40
C GLU A 728 -3.43 -29.23 45.96
N ALA A 729 -4.13 -28.43 46.78
CA ALA A 729 -5.60 -28.39 46.80
C ALA A 729 -6.25 -27.26 45.98
N ASN A 730 -7.45 -27.53 45.46
CA ASN A 730 -8.31 -26.55 44.78
C ASN A 730 -9.24 -25.85 45.79
N GLU A 731 -9.09 -24.55 45.98
CA GLU A 731 -9.99 -23.69 46.79
C GLU A 731 -10.71 -22.61 45.96
N ILE A 732 -11.35 -23.00 44.84
CA ILE A 732 -12.07 -22.03 43.96
C ILE A 732 -13.54 -22.40 43.73
N ASP A 733 -13.91 -23.68 43.75
CA ASP A 733 -15.32 -24.11 43.57
C ASP A 733 -16.21 -23.86 44.82
N SER A 734 -15.66 -23.38 45.94
CA SER A 734 -16.40 -23.06 47.15
C SER A 734 -16.97 -21.63 47.21
N LEU A 735 -16.87 -20.85 46.13
CA LEU A 735 -17.20 -19.41 46.11
C LEU A 735 -18.48 -18.99 45.37
N PHE A 736 -19.21 -19.93 44.74
CA PHE A 736 -20.46 -19.61 44.01
C PHE A 736 -21.73 -20.33 44.49
N GLU A 737 -21.68 -21.05 45.62
CA GLU A 737 -22.88 -21.60 46.29
C GLU A 737 -23.07 -21.02 47.70
N LYS A 738 -23.42 -19.72 47.83
CA LYS A 738 -23.90 -19.15 49.12
C LYS A 738 -24.58 -17.77 49.08
N THR A 739 -25.58 -17.57 48.21
CA THR A 739 -26.56 -16.48 48.40
C THR A 739 -27.98 -16.92 48.04
N HIS A 740 -28.89 -16.69 48.99
CA HIS A 740 -30.36 -16.93 48.99
C HIS A 740 -30.89 -18.24 49.60
N LYS A 741 -30.92 -18.25 50.94
CA LYS A 741 -31.99 -18.90 51.72
C LYS A 741 -32.52 -17.95 52.81
N ARG A 742 -33.77 -17.51 52.64
CA ARG A 742 -34.83 -17.47 53.67
C ARG A 742 -36.12 -16.90 53.04
N THR A 743 -37.09 -17.79 52.78
CA THR A 743 -38.45 -17.82 53.40
C THR A 743 -39.42 -16.77 52.83
N ALA A 744 -40.68 -17.09 52.49
CA ALA A 744 -41.54 -18.13 53.08
C ALA A 744 -42.46 -18.87 52.07
N SER A 745 -43.11 -19.89 52.64
CA SER A 745 -44.04 -20.93 52.20
C SER A 745 -45.42 -20.54 51.61
N ILE A 746 -46.04 -21.49 50.89
CA ILE A 746 -47.51 -21.80 50.80
C ILE A 746 -48.37 -20.77 49.99
N ASP A 747 -49.31 -21.14 49.10
CA ASP A 747 -49.70 -22.43 48.49
C ASP A 747 -50.53 -22.22 47.19
N LEU A 748 -50.59 -23.27 46.35
CA LEU A 748 -51.70 -23.74 45.50
C LEU A 748 -52.41 -22.88 44.40
N ASN A 749 -52.61 -23.56 43.24
CA ASN A 749 -53.72 -23.46 42.27
C ASN A 749 -53.86 -22.17 41.39
N ASP A 750 -54.39 -22.20 40.16
CA ASP A 750 -54.85 -23.30 39.29
C ASP A 750 -54.75 -22.93 37.78
N GLU A 751 -55.27 -23.80 36.90
CA GLU A 751 -55.81 -23.55 35.53
C GLU A 751 -56.14 -22.07 35.16
N GLY A 752 -56.06 -21.59 33.92
CA GLY A 752 -56.02 -22.24 32.60
C GLY A 752 -56.81 -21.39 31.58
N ALA A 753 -56.53 -21.58 30.28
CA ALA A 753 -57.37 -21.21 29.11
C ALA A 753 -57.76 -19.73 28.78
N GLN A 754 -57.30 -19.31 27.59
CA GLN A 754 -58.09 -18.75 26.46
C GLN A 754 -58.65 -17.30 26.43
N ALA A 755 -58.97 -16.89 25.18
CA ALA A 755 -59.85 -15.81 24.71
C ALA A 755 -59.39 -14.35 24.95
N THR A 756 -58.79 -13.64 23.97
CA THR A 756 -59.31 -13.04 22.71
C THR A 756 -60.11 -11.73 22.84
N THR A 757 -59.57 -10.71 22.13
CA THR A 757 -60.25 -9.61 21.41
C THR A 757 -60.90 -8.39 22.13
N THR A 758 -60.51 -7.20 21.64
CA THR A 758 -61.34 -5.97 21.40
C THR A 758 -61.86 -5.15 22.60
N ILE A 759 -62.12 -3.83 22.54
CA ILE A 759 -61.78 -2.68 21.64
C ILE A 759 -62.08 -1.35 22.41
N ASP A 760 -61.41 -0.26 22.04
CA ASP A 760 -61.76 1.19 22.17
C ASP A 760 -61.86 2.04 23.47
N ALA A 761 -61.17 3.20 23.34
CA ALA A 761 -61.62 4.60 23.43
C ALA A 761 -61.89 5.39 24.73
N GLY A 762 -61.29 6.60 24.75
CA GLY A 762 -61.77 7.82 25.45
C GLY A 762 -61.11 8.13 26.81
N THR A 763 -60.85 9.38 27.24
CA THR A 763 -61.04 10.71 26.62
C THR A 763 -60.09 11.74 27.29
N MET A 764 -59.66 12.80 26.57
CA MET A 764 -58.83 13.92 27.10
C MET A 764 -59.61 14.99 27.90
N PRO A 765 -58.92 15.93 28.60
CA PRO A 765 -59.04 17.33 28.16
C PRO A 765 -57.81 18.29 28.32
N LYS A 766 -57.37 18.86 27.18
CA LYS A 766 -57.16 20.30 26.81
C LYS A 766 -56.30 21.33 27.62
N HIS A 767 -55.57 22.13 26.81
CA HIS A 767 -55.14 23.56 26.93
C HIS A 767 -53.90 23.92 27.82
N LYS A 768 -53.02 24.91 27.49
CA LYS A 768 -52.97 25.87 26.35
C LYS A 768 -51.53 26.41 26.06
N SER A 769 -51.13 26.35 24.79
CA SER A 769 -50.45 27.38 23.94
C SER A 769 -49.22 28.20 24.39
N LYS A 770 -48.16 28.15 23.58
CA LYS A 770 -47.70 29.22 22.65
C LYS A 770 -46.56 28.69 21.76
N GLY A 771 -46.56 28.99 20.47
CA GLY A 771 -45.43 28.75 19.56
C GLY A 771 -45.07 30.02 18.80
N ASP A 772 -44.06 29.99 17.91
CA ASP A 772 -44.24 30.45 16.52
C ASP A 772 -43.05 30.19 15.55
N LYS A 773 -43.38 30.15 14.26
CA LYS A 773 -42.60 30.57 13.06
C LYS A 773 -41.22 29.97 12.72
N SER A 774 -41.22 29.04 11.76
CA SER A 774 -40.31 29.10 10.57
C SER A 774 -40.71 28.20 9.37
N LEU A 775 -41.65 27.25 9.53
CA LEU A 775 -41.98 26.25 8.49
C LEU A 775 -42.99 26.69 7.41
N GLU A 776 -43.55 27.89 7.51
CA GLU A 776 -44.59 28.38 6.58
C GLU A 776 -44.00 29.04 5.31
N ALA A 777 -42.69 29.28 5.26
CA ALA A 777 -42.02 30.01 4.17
C ALA A 777 -41.46 29.13 3.02
N VAL A 778 -41.59 27.80 3.11
CA VAL A 778 -41.09 26.86 2.08
C VAL A 778 -42.22 26.26 1.25
N MET A 779 -43.43 26.16 1.80
CA MET A 779 -44.59 25.53 1.13
C MET A 779 -45.34 26.45 0.15
N GLU A 780 -45.04 27.76 0.12
CA GLU A 780 -45.69 28.72 -0.77
C GLU A 780 -44.95 28.94 -2.11
N ALA A 781 -43.82 28.26 -2.34
CA ALA A 781 -42.92 28.52 -3.48
C ALA A 781 -43.09 27.58 -4.70
N ILE A 782 -43.99 26.58 -4.66
CA ILE A 782 -44.12 25.55 -5.72
C ILE A 782 -45.53 25.49 -6.34
N SER A 783 -46.57 26.05 -5.71
CA SER A 783 -47.92 26.12 -6.28
C SER A 783 -48.22 27.48 -6.93
N GLY A 784 -47.56 27.78 -8.07
CA GLY A 784 -47.67 29.09 -8.74
C GLY A 784 -47.26 29.08 -10.22
N THR A 785 -48.13 28.51 -11.07
CA THR A 785 -47.97 28.38 -12.53
C THR A 785 -47.48 29.64 -13.27
N LYS A 786 -46.38 29.53 -14.03
CA LYS A 786 -46.37 29.67 -15.50
C LYS A 786 -45.05 29.24 -16.14
#